data_AF-A0A953RSB7-F1
#
_entry.id   AF-A0A953RSB7-F1
#
_cell.length_a   1.000
_cell.length_b   1.000
_cell.length_c   1.000
_cell.angle_alpha   90.00
_cell.angle_beta   90.00
_cell.angle_gamma   90.00
#
_symmetry.space_group_name_H-M   'P 1'
#
loop_
_entity.id
_entity.type
_entity.pdbx_description
1 polymer ?
#
loop_
_entity_poly.entity_id
_entity_poly.type
_entity_poly.pdbx_seq_one_letter_code
_entity_poly.pdbx_strand_id
1 'polypeptide(L)'
;MAARILLAAICLALPALSQTQAQREWALGAGALLAQMNGERLDLLGGAEDTSKVAETRRRQLFDSWEVRSQTDLPSLVQALLRDDPDPMRICWNYARLINVARWASAAGYLDENEAWAIILPAAERLQKTFASWQELGQAYLDARARWFERRIVYRRQAEYAYRVLLTNQHSPWRKYPWNLDLGNGYHAPPSVDKTAWLELAAHPEGLMCVRVTVPDHRDAVQYEDAIETAVGCRPHITSQRRDGPDWILDTECFQPKTLHGAQIVAQFRPEAIAGQLRREGVTQLITFFEHKPHGSASEILPVVSDNWFRDGWRWYLDMRSLRRPFPDTTLTYGVPPAHVRLFLIGAVLLVAISIAGAFSARGNAWWSSRFPLFYWGCWLVLSVSYYGLAIAGFWSGGEGLGADVRGLIWYGTLALFLRWGTEIIIASSAWRAIVPNMLMGRILSMSFSRVMAEVPVATVLVLLCDPQRPLNLPTVIALLGLGAAIALTAWHFRMRAEGLRGGLTNAGELHDEVWAMAKRMGVPLRRLYILPEEVSPRLGPRAGSHGDLLIPERLLRSAYRREVDGIVGYQLMLIKTKYVNSFWAGLLPVVVILVWRIYNAQNASSANVTLAAQAGMVISAFATFGQTLRGVHKRAQAAFKVSGGDAEGWIAGLAHLARLSGTEVAKGLSEEIARQCGVELEQLPHLVETGFPETGHYAVPIYDHDKLVPVS
;
A
#
# COMPACT_ATOMS: atom_id res chain seq x y z
N MET A 1 14.32 -9.93 -70.18
CA MET A 1 15.17 -9.07 -69.32
C MET A 1 15.22 -9.58 -67.87
N ALA A 2 14.14 -10.14 -67.31
CA ALA A 2 14.11 -10.79 -65.99
C ALA A 2 15.09 -11.99 -65.81
N ALA A 3 15.37 -12.75 -66.88
CA ALA A 3 16.29 -13.89 -66.83
C ALA A 3 17.78 -13.52 -66.67
N ARG A 4 18.18 -12.27 -66.99
CA ARG A 4 19.57 -11.81 -66.81
C ARG A 4 19.88 -11.36 -65.37
N ILE A 5 18.86 -11.05 -64.57
CA ILE A 5 19.02 -10.66 -63.16
C ILE A 5 19.06 -11.92 -62.27
N LEU A 6 18.32 -12.98 -62.62
CA LEU A 6 18.43 -14.26 -61.90
C LEU A 6 19.81 -14.91 -62.08
N LEU A 7 20.43 -14.83 -63.26
CA LEU A 7 21.81 -15.31 -63.46
C LEU A 7 22.87 -14.45 -62.75
N ALA A 8 22.62 -13.14 -62.57
CA ALA A 8 23.50 -12.29 -61.76
C ALA A 8 23.34 -12.57 -60.24
N ALA A 9 22.13 -12.92 -59.80
CA ALA A 9 21.87 -13.36 -58.42
C ALA A 9 22.47 -14.74 -58.12
N ILE A 10 22.49 -15.66 -59.10
CA ILE A 10 23.08 -17.00 -58.94
C ILE A 10 24.62 -16.94 -58.93
N CYS A 11 25.26 -16.04 -59.69
CA CYS A 11 26.72 -15.84 -59.60
C CYS A 11 27.16 -15.09 -58.33
N LEU A 12 26.25 -14.39 -57.64
CA LEU A 12 26.48 -13.77 -56.32
C LEU A 12 26.04 -14.67 -55.15
N ALA A 13 25.48 -15.85 -55.40
CA ALA A 13 25.01 -16.78 -54.37
C ALA A 13 26.12 -17.67 -53.76
N LEU A 14 27.31 -17.72 -54.39
CA LEU A 14 28.43 -18.54 -53.92
C LEU A 14 29.03 -18.15 -52.54
N PRO A 15 28.96 -16.90 -52.03
CA PRO A 15 29.44 -16.58 -50.68
C PRO A 15 28.43 -16.91 -49.55
N ALA A 16 27.15 -17.18 -49.86
CA ALA A 16 26.13 -17.40 -48.82
C ALA A 16 26.29 -18.74 -48.08
N LEU A 17 26.95 -19.71 -48.70
CA LEU A 17 27.17 -21.06 -48.16
C LEU A 17 28.38 -21.18 -47.21
N SER A 18 29.26 -20.16 -47.13
CA SER A 18 30.49 -20.22 -46.31
C SER A 18 30.45 -19.37 -45.04
N GLN A 19 29.31 -18.75 -44.71
CA GLN A 19 29.20 -17.82 -43.58
C GLN A 19 29.07 -18.56 -42.24
N THR A 20 29.91 -18.19 -41.29
CA THR A 20 29.90 -18.71 -39.92
C THR A 20 28.64 -18.28 -39.16
N GLN A 21 28.29 -19.00 -38.10
CA GLN A 21 27.17 -18.63 -37.23
C GLN A 21 27.36 -17.22 -36.62
N ALA A 22 28.60 -16.84 -36.28
CA ALA A 22 28.90 -15.51 -35.76
C ALA A 22 28.56 -14.40 -36.77
N GLN A 23 28.92 -14.58 -38.05
CA GLN A 23 28.61 -13.63 -39.12
C GLN A 23 27.10 -13.50 -39.34
N ARG A 24 26.38 -14.63 -39.32
CA ARG A 24 24.91 -14.66 -39.43
C ARG A 24 24.24 -13.91 -38.27
N GLU A 25 24.60 -14.21 -37.03
CA GLU A 25 24.04 -13.55 -35.85
C GLU A 25 24.41 -12.06 -35.78
N TRP A 26 25.63 -11.67 -36.20
CA TRP A 26 26.02 -10.27 -36.32
C TRP A 26 25.14 -9.53 -37.33
N ALA A 27 24.92 -10.12 -38.51
CA ALA A 27 24.08 -9.53 -39.55
C ALA A 27 22.62 -9.35 -39.09
N LEU A 28 22.07 -10.34 -38.37
CA LEU A 28 20.77 -10.20 -37.70
C LEU A 28 20.79 -9.10 -36.63
N GLY A 29 21.92 -8.94 -35.93
CA GLY A 29 22.21 -7.89 -34.97
C GLY A 29 22.03 -6.47 -35.53
N ALA A 30 22.34 -6.25 -36.81
CA ALA A 30 22.17 -4.95 -37.46
C ALA A 30 20.69 -4.55 -37.66
N GLY A 31 19.77 -5.52 -37.64
CA GLY A 31 18.32 -5.30 -37.59
C GLY A 31 17.71 -5.40 -36.19
N ALA A 32 18.52 -5.60 -35.14
CA ALA A 32 18.03 -6.08 -33.85
C ALA A 32 17.09 -5.11 -33.11
N LEU A 33 17.18 -3.80 -33.34
CA LEU A 33 16.34 -2.83 -32.62
C LEU A 33 14.86 -3.04 -32.94
N LEU A 34 14.52 -3.27 -34.21
CA LEU A 34 13.14 -3.57 -34.62
C LEU A 34 12.71 -4.98 -34.17
N ALA A 35 13.60 -5.97 -34.32
CA ALA A 35 13.35 -7.33 -33.87
C ALA A 35 13.06 -7.37 -32.34
N GLN A 36 13.83 -6.65 -31.54
CA GLN A 36 13.66 -6.54 -30.10
C GLN A 36 12.35 -5.83 -29.72
N MET A 37 11.96 -4.76 -30.43
CA MET A 37 10.66 -4.10 -30.22
C MET A 37 9.47 -5.03 -30.51
N ASN A 38 9.65 -5.97 -31.43
CA ASN A 38 8.65 -6.96 -31.81
C ASN A 38 8.72 -8.27 -30.98
N GLY A 39 9.64 -8.37 -30.02
CA GLY A 39 9.82 -9.55 -29.18
C GLY A 39 10.39 -10.77 -29.91
N GLU A 40 11.20 -10.56 -30.95
CA GLU A 40 11.76 -11.62 -31.79
C GLU A 40 13.09 -12.15 -31.25
N ARG A 41 13.36 -13.44 -31.47
CA ARG A 41 14.66 -14.04 -31.20
C ARG A 41 15.73 -13.40 -32.09
N LEU A 42 16.82 -12.93 -31.50
CA LEU A 42 17.86 -12.19 -32.24
C LEU A 42 18.89 -13.11 -32.92
N ASP A 43 18.96 -14.36 -32.48
CA ASP A 43 19.88 -15.41 -32.92
C ASP A 43 19.34 -16.29 -34.07
N LEU A 44 18.05 -16.18 -34.40
CA LEU A 44 17.37 -17.01 -35.40
C LEU A 44 16.85 -16.18 -36.58
N LEU A 45 17.06 -16.66 -37.81
CA LEU A 45 16.63 -15.98 -39.04
C LEU A 45 15.13 -15.60 -38.99
N GLY A 46 14.25 -16.57 -38.72
CA GLY A 46 12.80 -16.34 -38.64
C GLY A 46 12.31 -15.62 -37.37
N GLY A 47 13.21 -15.33 -36.43
CA GLY A 47 12.89 -14.65 -35.16
C GLY A 47 12.07 -15.48 -34.17
N ALA A 48 11.95 -16.80 -34.38
CA ALA A 48 11.26 -17.75 -33.50
C ALA A 48 11.86 -19.16 -33.65
N GLU A 49 11.72 -20.00 -32.63
CA GLU A 49 12.18 -21.41 -32.67
C GLU A 49 11.37 -22.26 -33.66
N ASP A 50 10.07 -22.00 -33.76
CA ASP A 50 9.15 -22.68 -34.68
C ASP A 50 8.50 -21.64 -35.61
N THR A 51 9.01 -21.56 -36.83
CA THR A 51 8.53 -20.60 -37.84
C THR A 51 7.09 -20.89 -38.27
N SER A 52 6.63 -22.13 -38.20
CA SER A 52 5.26 -22.50 -38.58
C SER A 52 4.21 -21.81 -37.71
N LYS A 53 4.52 -21.59 -36.43
CA LYS A 53 3.64 -20.91 -35.47
C LYS A 53 3.54 -19.41 -35.69
N VAL A 54 4.59 -18.80 -36.25
CA VAL A 54 4.62 -17.35 -36.50
C VAL A 54 4.35 -16.98 -37.96
N ALA A 55 4.37 -17.95 -38.89
CA ALA A 55 4.25 -17.72 -40.32
C ALA A 55 3.04 -16.84 -40.69
N GLU A 56 1.86 -17.14 -40.17
CA GLU A 56 0.65 -16.36 -40.45
C GLU A 56 0.72 -14.94 -39.88
N THR A 57 1.27 -14.80 -38.66
CA THR A 57 1.52 -13.48 -38.07
C THR A 57 2.52 -12.67 -38.90
N ARG A 58 3.55 -13.31 -39.47
CA ARG A 58 4.53 -12.65 -40.36
C ARG A 58 3.92 -12.24 -41.69
N ARG A 59 3.06 -13.07 -42.30
CA ARG A 59 2.30 -12.69 -43.49
C ARG A 59 1.44 -11.46 -43.22
N ARG A 60 0.72 -11.45 -42.10
CA ARG A 60 -0.08 -10.29 -41.69
C ARG A 60 0.78 -9.06 -41.44
N GLN A 61 1.92 -9.20 -40.76
CA GLN A 61 2.83 -8.08 -40.51
C GLN A 61 3.40 -7.48 -41.81
N LEU A 62 3.80 -8.35 -42.76
CA LEU A 62 4.26 -7.94 -44.10
C LEU A 62 3.14 -7.25 -44.89
N PHE A 63 1.91 -7.74 -44.78
CA PHE A 63 0.76 -7.12 -45.42
C PHE A 63 0.40 -5.77 -44.81
N ASP A 64 0.17 -5.71 -43.50
CA ASP A 64 -0.34 -4.52 -42.79
C ASP A 64 0.68 -3.37 -42.81
N SER A 65 1.98 -3.67 -42.76
CA SER A 65 3.03 -2.65 -42.66
C SER A 65 3.70 -2.30 -43.99
N TRP A 66 3.63 -3.19 -44.98
CA TRP A 66 4.39 -3.07 -46.24
C TRP A 66 3.61 -3.44 -47.50
N GLU A 67 2.32 -3.78 -47.37
CA GLU A 67 1.43 -4.17 -48.47
C GLU A 67 1.90 -5.40 -49.29
N VAL A 68 2.81 -6.21 -48.73
CA VAL A 68 3.30 -7.44 -49.36
C VAL A 68 2.30 -8.56 -49.16
N ARG A 69 1.64 -9.00 -50.24
CA ARG A 69 0.63 -10.07 -50.21
C ARG A 69 1.23 -11.42 -50.56
N SER A 70 2.31 -11.43 -51.33
CA SER A 70 2.93 -12.66 -51.84
C SER A 70 4.42 -12.46 -52.14
N GLN A 71 5.12 -13.55 -52.47
CA GLN A 71 6.53 -13.53 -52.87
C GLN A 71 6.81 -12.61 -54.06
N THR A 72 5.85 -12.39 -54.97
CA THR A 72 6.04 -11.53 -56.16
C THR A 72 6.12 -10.04 -55.82
N ASP A 73 5.63 -9.62 -54.66
CA ASP A 73 5.63 -8.22 -54.22
C ASP A 73 6.96 -7.83 -53.52
N LEU A 74 7.73 -8.82 -53.07
CA LEU A 74 8.99 -8.59 -52.35
C LEU A 74 10.07 -7.86 -53.15
N PRO A 75 10.33 -8.20 -54.44
CA PRO A 75 11.42 -7.58 -55.18
C PRO A 75 11.31 -6.05 -55.30
N SER A 76 10.09 -5.52 -55.48
CA SER A 76 9.87 -4.06 -55.58
C SER A 76 10.09 -3.36 -54.23
N LEU A 77 9.64 -3.96 -53.12
CA LEU A 77 9.91 -3.46 -51.78
C LEU A 77 11.39 -3.49 -51.44
N VAL A 78 12.07 -4.61 -51.73
CA VAL A 78 13.52 -4.75 -51.51
C VAL A 78 14.28 -3.69 -52.30
N GLN A 79 13.95 -3.46 -53.57
CA GLN A 79 14.56 -2.38 -54.37
C GLN A 79 14.27 -0.98 -53.80
N ALA A 80 13.06 -0.74 -53.28
CA ALA A 80 12.72 0.54 -52.67
C ALA A 80 13.55 0.81 -51.40
N LEU A 81 13.79 -0.21 -50.57
CA LEU A 81 14.62 -0.11 -49.37
C LEU A 81 16.12 -0.07 -49.66
N LEU A 82 16.59 -0.79 -50.70
CA LEU A 82 17.99 -0.81 -51.12
C LEU A 82 18.43 0.46 -51.85
N ARG A 83 17.51 1.35 -52.23
CA ARG A 83 17.83 2.60 -52.93
C ARG A 83 18.94 3.33 -52.16
N ASP A 84 20.12 3.42 -52.79
CA ASP A 84 21.28 4.01 -52.16
C ASP A 84 21.02 5.50 -51.90
N ASP A 85 21.36 5.93 -50.71
CA ASP A 85 21.11 7.28 -50.21
C ASP A 85 22.36 7.71 -49.43
N PRO A 86 22.91 8.90 -49.68
CA PRO A 86 24.10 9.36 -48.95
C PRO A 86 23.80 9.71 -47.48
N ASP A 87 22.54 9.94 -47.09
CA ASP A 87 22.17 10.26 -45.70
C ASP A 87 22.26 9.00 -44.81
N PRO A 88 23.21 8.95 -43.84
CA PRO A 88 23.34 7.81 -42.93
C PRO A 88 22.04 7.49 -42.21
N MET A 89 21.22 8.48 -41.90
CA MET A 89 19.96 8.25 -41.23
C MET A 89 18.96 7.49 -42.12
N ARG A 90 18.92 7.77 -43.42
CA ARG A 90 18.11 6.99 -44.36
C ARG A 90 18.67 5.59 -44.56
N ILE A 91 19.99 5.45 -44.60
CA ILE A 91 20.67 4.14 -44.67
C ILE A 91 20.25 3.28 -43.46
N CYS A 92 20.45 3.71 -42.22
CA CYS A 92 20.07 2.90 -41.06
C CYS A 92 18.58 2.58 -41.02
N TRP A 93 17.72 3.56 -41.33
CA TRP A 93 16.28 3.38 -41.31
C TRP A 93 15.82 2.33 -42.30
N ASN A 94 16.35 2.34 -43.52
CA ASN A 94 15.92 1.41 -44.56
C ASN A 94 16.58 0.03 -44.42
N TYR A 95 17.90 -0.01 -44.23
CA TYR A 95 18.65 -1.27 -44.24
C TYR A 95 18.38 -2.11 -42.99
N ALA A 96 18.23 -1.51 -41.81
CA ALA A 96 17.84 -2.26 -40.61
C ALA A 96 16.43 -2.85 -40.75
N ARG A 97 15.49 -2.12 -41.38
CA ARG A 97 14.14 -2.63 -41.68
C ARG A 97 14.17 -3.70 -42.77
N LEU A 98 15.01 -3.56 -43.79
CA LEU A 98 15.19 -4.56 -44.85
C LEU A 98 15.62 -5.92 -44.30
N ILE A 99 16.56 -5.92 -43.34
CA ILE A 99 16.96 -7.14 -42.63
C ILE A 99 15.74 -7.80 -41.99
N ASN A 100 14.90 -7.04 -41.30
CA ASN A 100 13.69 -7.57 -40.67
C ASN A 100 12.63 -8.02 -41.70
N VAL A 101 12.46 -7.31 -42.81
CA VAL A 101 11.57 -7.73 -43.90
C VAL A 101 12.00 -9.07 -44.48
N ALA A 102 13.30 -9.28 -44.72
CA ALA A 102 13.84 -10.55 -45.19
C ALA A 102 13.63 -11.68 -44.16
N ARG A 103 13.82 -11.39 -42.88
CA ARG A 103 13.53 -12.32 -41.77
C ARG A 103 12.06 -12.73 -41.73
N TRP A 104 11.15 -11.76 -41.81
CA TRP A 104 9.71 -12.03 -41.81
C TRP A 104 9.26 -12.77 -43.07
N ALA A 105 9.82 -12.42 -44.23
CA ALA A 105 9.54 -13.10 -45.49
C ALA A 105 9.99 -14.56 -45.47
N SER A 106 11.16 -14.85 -44.87
CA SER A 106 11.62 -16.22 -44.65
C SER A 106 10.67 -16.99 -43.72
N ALA A 107 10.30 -16.42 -42.57
CA ALA A 107 9.37 -17.04 -41.65
C ALA A 107 7.94 -17.21 -42.23
N ALA A 108 7.52 -16.35 -43.15
CA ALA A 108 6.24 -16.44 -43.86
C ALA A 108 6.23 -17.50 -44.97
N GLY A 109 7.40 -18.03 -45.35
CA GLY A 109 7.60 -18.94 -46.48
C GLY A 109 7.63 -18.24 -47.85
N TYR A 110 7.89 -16.93 -47.89
CA TYR A 110 8.04 -16.18 -49.14
C TYR A 110 9.48 -16.15 -49.66
N LEU A 111 10.46 -16.38 -48.79
CA LEU A 111 11.86 -16.56 -49.16
C LEU A 111 12.38 -17.86 -48.54
N ASP A 112 13.23 -18.58 -49.27
CA ASP A 112 14.04 -19.61 -48.65
C ASP A 112 15.19 -19.00 -47.82
N GLU A 113 15.92 -19.83 -47.09
CA GLU A 113 17.03 -19.36 -46.24
C GLU A 113 18.14 -18.68 -47.06
N ASN A 114 18.50 -19.22 -48.23
CA ASN A 114 19.57 -18.67 -49.05
C ASN A 114 19.16 -17.32 -49.66
N GLU A 115 17.93 -17.21 -50.13
CA GLU A 115 17.35 -15.96 -50.64
C GLU A 115 17.31 -14.87 -49.56
N ALA A 116 16.93 -15.23 -48.34
CA ALA A 116 16.93 -14.29 -47.22
C ALA A 116 18.34 -13.80 -46.87
N TRP A 117 19.33 -14.70 -46.80
CA TRP A 117 20.71 -14.31 -46.54
C TRP A 117 21.34 -13.49 -47.66
N ALA A 118 20.97 -13.74 -48.91
CA ALA A 118 21.37 -12.93 -50.06
C ALA A 118 20.89 -11.47 -49.97
N ILE A 119 19.86 -11.19 -49.17
CA ILE A 119 19.38 -9.83 -48.85
C ILE A 119 20.04 -9.30 -47.57
N ILE A 120 20.09 -10.12 -46.51
CA ILE A 120 20.52 -9.69 -45.17
C ILE A 120 22.02 -9.35 -45.14
N LEU A 121 22.89 -10.17 -45.73
CA LEU A 121 24.34 -9.96 -45.64
C LEU A 121 24.78 -8.66 -46.33
N PRO A 122 24.42 -8.37 -47.59
CA PRO A 122 24.77 -7.09 -48.21
C PRO A 122 24.21 -5.89 -47.43
N ALA A 123 23.02 -6.04 -46.84
CA ALA A 123 22.43 -4.97 -46.04
C ALA A 123 23.21 -4.72 -44.74
N ALA A 124 23.61 -5.78 -44.05
CA ALA A 124 24.44 -5.71 -42.85
C ALA A 124 25.83 -5.13 -43.15
N GLU A 125 26.45 -5.53 -44.25
CA GLU A 125 27.74 -4.97 -44.70
C GLU A 125 27.65 -3.47 -45.00
N ARG A 126 26.56 -3.03 -45.65
CA ARG A 126 26.35 -1.60 -45.91
C ARG A 126 26.25 -0.82 -44.61
N LEU A 127 25.53 -1.34 -43.61
CA LEU A 127 25.45 -0.73 -42.28
C LEU A 127 26.82 -0.69 -41.59
N GLN A 128 27.60 -1.78 -41.66
CA GLN A 128 28.95 -1.84 -41.08
C GLN A 128 29.91 -0.81 -41.69
N LYS A 129 29.79 -0.54 -42.99
CA LYS A 129 30.60 0.45 -43.71
C LYS A 129 30.17 1.90 -43.43
N THR A 130 28.92 2.11 -43.02
CA THR A 130 28.35 3.45 -42.80
C THR A 130 28.54 3.95 -41.36
N PHE A 131 28.53 3.05 -40.38
CA PHE A 131 28.61 3.40 -38.95
C PHE A 131 29.89 2.84 -38.30
N ALA A 132 30.32 3.43 -37.19
CA ALA A 132 31.53 3.06 -36.46
C ALA A 132 31.27 2.15 -35.25
N SER A 133 30.01 1.96 -34.84
CA SER A 133 29.65 1.15 -33.67
C SER A 133 28.17 0.75 -33.65
N TRP A 134 27.83 -0.20 -32.78
CA TRP A 134 26.44 -0.56 -32.47
C TRP A 134 25.65 0.64 -31.90
N GLN A 135 26.30 1.45 -31.06
CA GLN A 135 25.72 2.64 -30.44
C GLN A 135 25.38 3.70 -31.49
N GLU A 136 26.29 3.96 -32.43
CA GLU A 136 26.05 4.94 -33.49
C GLU A 136 24.91 4.49 -34.41
N LEU A 137 24.91 3.22 -34.84
CA LEU A 137 23.81 2.63 -35.61
C LEU A 137 22.47 2.76 -34.88
N GLY A 138 22.45 2.38 -33.60
CA GLY A 138 21.24 2.41 -32.78
C GLY A 138 20.72 3.83 -32.54
N GLN A 139 21.59 4.78 -32.22
CA GLN A 139 21.20 6.18 -32.04
C GLN A 139 20.67 6.79 -33.34
N ALA A 140 21.34 6.53 -34.48
CA ALA A 140 20.86 6.97 -35.79
C ALA A 140 19.48 6.39 -36.11
N TYR A 141 19.22 5.12 -35.74
CA TYR A 141 17.90 4.51 -35.90
C TYR A 141 16.84 5.14 -35.00
N LEU A 142 17.16 5.43 -33.73
CA LEU A 142 16.24 6.12 -32.81
C LEU A 142 15.87 7.51 -33.34
N ASP A 143 16.85 8.26 -33.85
CA ASP A 143 16.64 9.59 -34.44
C ASP A 143 15.77 9.49 -35.71
N ALA A 144 16.04 8.51 -36.57
CA ALA A 144 15.22 8.22 -37.75
C ALA A 144 13.77 7.91 -37.39
N ARG A 145 13.57 7.05 -36.40
CA ARG A 145 12.25 6.67 -35.90
C ARG A 145 11.50 7.86 -35.32
N ALA A 146 12.18 8.69 -34.53
CA ALA A 146 11.59 9.86 -33.92
C ALA A 146 11.11 10.87 -34.97
N ARG A 147 11.85 11.03 -36.08
CA ARG A 147 11.41 11.84 -37.23
C ARG A 147 10.20 11.22 -37.94
N TRP A 148 10.19 9.91 -38.14
CA TRP A 148 9.08 9.21 -38.82
C TRP A 148 7.75 9.26 -38.04
N PHE A 149 7.78 9.06 -36.72
CA PHE A 149 6.57 9.02 -35.88
C PHE A 149 6.26 10.36 -35.18
N GLU A 150 6.77 11.48 -35.70
CA GLU A 150 6.51 12.83 -35.18
C GLU A 150 6.76 12.97 -33.67
N ARG A 151 7.77 12.27 -33.14
CA ARG A 151 8.19 12.32 -31.73
C ARG A 151 7.10 11.90 -30.71
N ARG A 152 6.14 11.06 -31.11
CA ARG A 152 5.15 10.49 -30.17
C ARG A 152 5.83 9.68 -29.05
N ILE A 153 5.51 10.02 -27.80
CA ILE A 153 6.24 9.54 -26.61
C ILE A 153 6.21 8.00 -26.43
N VAL A 154 5.09 7.36 -26.78
CA VAL A 154 4.91 5.90 -26.63
C VAL A 154 5.88 5.14 -27.53
N TYR A 155 5.96 5.54 -28.81
CA TYR A 155 6.85 4.90 -29.79
C TYR A 155 8.32 5.18 -29.52
N ARG A 156 8.64 6.35 -28.94
CA ARG A 156 10.00 6.69 -28.48
C ARG A 156 10.44 5.74 -27.37
N ARG A 157 9.64 5.62 -26.30
CA ARG A 157 9.95 4.79 -25.11
C ARG A 157 10.16 3.32 -25.46
N GLN A 158 9.34 2.76 -26.35
CA GLN A 158 9.50 1.37 -26.80
C GLN A 158 10.85 1.14 -27.48
N ALA A 159 11.27 2.06 -28.36
CA ALA A 159 12.52 1.95 -29.09
C ALA A 159 13.74 2.20 -28.20
N GLU A 160 13.67 3.19 -27.31
CA GLU A 160 14.73 3.46 -26.31
C GLU A 160 14.88 2.28 -25.34
N TYR A 161 13.78 1.62 -24.95
CA TYR A 161 13.84 0.38 -24.17
C TYR A 161 14.57 -0.74 -24.93
N ALA A 162 14.19 -0.99 -26.19
CA ALA A 162 14.86 -2.00 -27.02
C ALA A 162 16.35 -1.70 -27.19
N TYR A 163 16.73 -0.45 -27.48
CA TYR A 163 18.12 -0.01 -27.56
C TYR A 163 18.91 -0.30 -26.28
N ARG A 164 18.34 -0.01 -25.10
CA ARG A 164 18.99 -0.35 -23.82
C ARG A 164 19.19 -1.83 -23.63
N VAL A 165 18.15 -2.64 -23.89
CA VAL A 165 18.24 -4.10 -23.74
C VAL A 165 19.34 -4.65 -24.63
N LEU A 166 19.49 -4.14 -25.85
CA LEU A 166 20.55 -4.59 -26.76
C LEU A 166 21.95 -4.24 -26.23
N LEU A 167 22.12 -3.13 -25.53
CA LEU A 167 23.39 -2.72 -24.94
C LEU A 167 23.69 -3.35 -23.57
N THR A 168 22.69 -3.87 -22.87
CA THR A 168 22.85 -4.40 -21.50
C THR A 168 22.81 -5.93 -21.44
N ASN A 169 22.02 -6.57 -22.29
CA ASN A 169 21.87 -8.01 -22.25
C ASN A 169 23.11 -8.69 -22.84
N GLN A 170 23.83 -9.47 -22.05
CA GLN A 170 25.03 -10.21 -22.50
C GLN A 170 24.75 -11.17 -23.66
N HIS A 171 23.51 -11.64 -23.82
CA HIS A 171 23.09 -12.49 -24.94
C HIS A 171 22.68 -11.71 -26.20
N SER A 172 22.63 -10.37 -26.13
CA SER A 172 22.38 -9.54 -27.30
C SER A 172 23.53 -9.68 -28.31
N PRO A 173 23.25 -9.69 -29.64
CA PRO A 173 24.31 -9.65 -30.65
C PRO A 173 25.26 -8.46 -30.47
N TRP A 174 24.77 -7.32 -29.95
CA TRP A 174 25.58 -6.12 -29.73
C TRP A 174 26.60 -6.26 -28.58
N ARG A 175 26.39 -7.25 -27.71
CA ARG A 175 27.26 -7.57 -26.58
C ARG A 175 28.10 -8.82 -26.82
N LYS A 176 27.59 -9.75 -27.62
CA LYS A 176 28.27 -10.99 -27.99
C LYS A 176 29.35 -10.77 -29.05
N TYR A 177 29.12 -9.85 -29.99
CA TYR A 177 30.02 -9.66 -31.13
C TYR A 177 30.55 -8.23 -31.22
N PRO A 178 31.86 -8.05 -31.47
CA PRO A 178 32.43 -6.73 -31.70
C PRO A 178 31.91 -6.15 -33.02
N TRP A 179 31.85 -4.82 -33.12
CA TRP A 179 31.41 -4.13 -34.34
C TRP A 179 32.23 -4.54 -35.57
N ASN A 180 33.53 -4.74 -35.40
CA ASN A 180 34.48 -5.04 -36.47
C ASN A 180 34.62 -6.54 -36.79
N LEU A 181 33.60 -7.35 -36.53
CA LEU A 181 33.58 -8.73 -36.99
C LEU A 181 33.70 -8.77 -38.52
N ASP A 182 34.62 -9.59 -39.05
CA ASP A 182 34.77 -9.80 -40.49
C ASP A 182 33.55 -10.56 -41.03
N LEU A 183 32.84 -9.94 -41.98
CA LEU A 183 31.64 -10.50 -42.61
C LEU A 183 31.93 -11.37 -43.85
N GLY A 184 33.21 -11.64 -44.15
CA GLY A 184 33.63 -12.52 -45.25
C GLY A 184 33.63 -11.84 -46.62
N ASN A 185 33.54 -10.51 -46.66
CA ASN A 185 33.53 -9.69 -47.88
C ASN A 185 34.87 -8.98 -48.15
N GLY A 186 35.90 -9.28 -47.36
CA GLY A 186 37.23 -8.67 -47.45
C GLY A 186 37.29 -7.22 -46.93
N TYR A 187 36.21 -6.68 -46.37
CA TYR A 187 36.21 -5.39 -45.69
C TYR A 187 36.48 -5.58 -44.20
N HIS A 188 37.51 -4.91 -43.69
CA HIS A 188 37.83 -4.89 -42.27
C HIS A 188 37.41 -3.55 -41.67
N ALA A 189 36.29 -3.54 -40.95
CA ALA A 189 35.86 -2.37 -40.20
C ALA A 189 36.87 -2.03 -39.08
N PRO A 190 37.04 -0.75 -38.72
CA PRO A 190 37.84 -0.39 -37.55
C PRO A 190 37.17 -0.87 -36.25
N PRO A 191 37.95 -1.16 -35.18
CA PRO A 191 37.40 -1.51 -33.88
C PRO A 191 36.38 -0.46 -33.38
N SER A 192 35.35 -0.92 -32.67
CA SER A 192 34.36 -0.02 -32.07
C SER A 192 35.05 1.00 -31.17
N VAL A 193 34.72 2.27 -31.38
CA VAL A 193 35.17 3.39 -30.53
C VAL A 193 34.18 3.69 -29.40
N ASP A 194 32.95 3.20 -29.49
CA ASP A 194 31.90 3.51 -28.52
C ASP A 194 31.72 2.37 -27.51
N LYS A 195 31.69 2.76 -26.23
CA LYS A 195 31.30 1.91 -25.10
C LYS A 195 30.20 2.61 -24.31
N THR A 196 29.32 1.81 -23.70
CA THR A 196 28.22 2.29 -22.87
C THR A 196 28.39 1.80 -21.45
N ALA A 197 28.55 2.71 -20.49
CA ALA A 197 28.61 2.39 -19.07
C ALA A 197 27.27 2.68 -18.38
N TRP A 198 27.14 2.19 -17.16
CA TRP A 198 25.98 2.42 -16.30
C TRP A 198 26.37 3.02 -14.97
N LEU A 199 25.51 3.91 -14.51
CA LEU A 199 25.63 4.56 -13.21
C LEU A 199 24.28 4.49 -12.51
N GLU A 200 24.21 3.86 -11.35
CA GLU A 200 23.03 3.88 -10.50
C GLU A 200 23.33 4.73 -9.27
N LEU A 201 22.44 5.68 -8.98
CA LEU A 201 22.56 6.64 -7.89
C LEU A 201 21.29 6.54 -7.04
N ALA A 202 21.42 5.93 -5.86
CA ALA A 202 20.33 5.80 -4.91
C ALA A 202 20.45 6.85 -3.80
N ALA A 203 19.39 7.62 -3.59
CA ALA A 203 19.26 8.48 -2.43
C ALA A 203 18.31 7.86 -1.40
N HIS A 204 18.79 7.73 -0.17
CA HIS A 204 18.04 7.21 0.96
C HIS A 204 17.75 8.30 2.00
N PRO A 205 16.65 8.19 2.76
CA PRO A 205 16.46 8.91 4.03
C PRO A 205 17.68 8.79 4.95
N GLU A 206 17.85 9.78 5.83
CA GLU A 206 19.05 10.00 6.66
C GLU A 206 20.32 10.43 5.89
N GLY A 207 20.33 10.35 4.57
CA GLY A 207 21.45 10.83 3.75
C GLY A 207 22.41 9.73 3.30
N LEU A 208 22.05 8.46 3.44
CA LEU A 208 22.78 7.36 2.80
C LEU A 208 22.65 7.49 1.26
N MET A 209 23.79 7.43 0.58
CA MET A 209 23.90 7.48 -0.88
C MET A 209 24.55 6.19 -1.34
N CYS A 210 23.90 5.46 -2.24
CA CYS A 210 24.48 4.27 -2.85
C CYS A 210 24.84 4.58 -4.30
N VAL A 211 26.04 4.17 -4.72
CA VAL A 211 26.51 4.36 -6.08
C VAL A 211 26.95 3.02 -6.63
N ARG A 212 26.38 2.62 -7.76
CA ARG A 212 26.87 1.50 -8.57
C ARG A 212 27.42 2.02 -9.87
N VAL A 213 28.68 1.72 -10.15
CA VAL A 213 29.30 1.97 -11.45
C VAL A 213 29.50 0.63 -12.15
N THR A 214 29.01 0.52 -13.39
CA THR A 214 29.25 -0.66 -14.22
C THR A 214 29.95 -0.24 -15.50
N VAL A 215 31.11 -0.84 -15.77
CA VAL A 215 31.98 -0.48 -16.89
C VAL A 215 32.30 -1.73 -17.71
N PRO A 216 31.89 -1.79 -18.99
CA PRO A 216 32.29 -2.88 -19.88
C PRO A 216 33.78 -2.82 -20.22
N ASP A 217 34.45 -3.98 -20.20
CA ASP A 217 35.87 -4.13 -20.53
C ASP A 217 36.76 -3.14 -19.75
N HIS A 218 36.49 -3.01 -18.46
CA HIS A 218 37.18 -2.11 -17.54
C HIS A 218 38.67 -2.41 -17.42
N ARG A 219 39.47 -1.34 -17.37
CA ARG A 219 40.93 -1.42 -17.14
C ARG A 219 41.24 -1.33 -15.65
N ASP A 220 41.80 -2.41 -15.07
CA ASP A 220 42.07 -2.53 -13.62
C ASP A 220 42.93 -1.40 -13.00
N ALA A 221 43.67 -0.64 -13.82
CA ALA A 221 44.46 0.50 -13.37
C ALA A 221 43.61 1.74 -13.00
N VAL A 222 42.33 1.78 -13.35
CA VAL A 222 41.45 2.93 -13.13
C VAL A 222 40.63 2.77 -11.86
N GLN A 223 40.80 3.73 -10.95
CA GLN A 223 40.00 3.86 -9.72
C GLN A 223 38.89 4.89 -9.88
N TYR A 224 37.78 4.68 -9.16
CA TYR A 224 36.57 5.50 -9.23
C TYR A 224 36.23 6.20 -7.92
N GLU A 225 36.92 5.89 -6.83
CA GLU A 225 36.61 6.31 -5.47
C GLU A 225 36.63 7.85 -5.34
N ASP A 226 37.67 8.51 -5.83
CA ASP A 226 37.78 9.98 -5.82
C ASP A 226 36.71 10.65 -6.71
N ALA A 227 36.37 10.01 -7.82
CA ALA A 227 35.34 10.49 -8.74
C ALA A 227 33.94 10.34 -8.12
N ILE A 228 33.69 9.22 -7.44
CA ILE A 228 32.48 8.97 -6.67
C ILE A 228 32.39 9.98 -5.52
N GLU A 229 33.46 10.18 -4.75
CA GLU A 229 33.49 11.17 -3.66
C GLU A 229 33.13 12.58 -4.14
N THR A 230 33.67 12.98 -5.30
CA THR A 230 33.33 14.26 -5.91
C THR A 230 31.87 14.32 -6.40
N ALA A 231 31.36 13.20 -6.93
CA ALA A 231 30.02 13.13 -7.50
C ALA A 231 28.91 13.14 -6.46
N VAL A 232 29.08 12.45 -5.32
CA VAL A 232 28.08 12.41 -4.26
C VAL A 232 28.41 13.29 -3.06
N GLY A 233 29.64 13.79 -2.95
CA GLY A 233 30.06 14.70 -1.87
C GLY A 233 30.32 14.02 -0.53
N CYS A 234 30.50 12.70 -0.50
CA CYS A 234 30.95 11.92 0.64
C CYS A 234 31.93 10.83 0.21
N ARG A 235 32.88 10.48 1.09
CA ARG A 235 33.88 9.45 0.80
C ARG A 235 33.21 8.07 0.70
N PRO A 236 33.35 7.34 -0.43
CA PRO A 236 32.69 6.06 -0.62
C PRO A 236 33.33 4.96 0.22
N HIS A 237 32.49 4.12 0.81
CA HIS A 237 32.85 2.81 1.33
C HIS A 237 32.50 1.76 0.26
N ILE A 238 33.48 0.97 -0.17
CA ILE A 238 33.27 -0.10 -1.16
C ILE A 238 32.58 -1.27 -0.47
N THR A 239 31.35 -1.58 -0.89
CA THR A 239 30.57 -2.70 -0.36
C THR A 239 30.79 -3.97 -1.18
N SER A 240 31.04 -3.83 -2.49
CA SER A 240 31.30 -4.95 -3.38
C SER A 240 32.06 -4.50 -4.63
N GLN A 241 32.96 -5.34 -5.11
CA GLN A 241 33.63 -5.18 -6.40
C GLN A 241 33.70 -6.55 -7.07
N ARG A 242 33.16 -6.65 -8.29
CA ARG A 242 33.06 -7.94 -9.00
C ARG A 242 33.14 -7.78 -10.52
N ARG A 243 33.33 -8.91 -11.20
CA ARG A 243 33.16 -9.03 -12.66
C ARG A 243 32.01 -9.96 -12.97
N ASP A 244 31.14 -9.56 -13.89
CA ASP A 244 30.04 -10.34 -14.44
C ASP A 244 30.23 -10.40 -15.97
N GLY A 245 30.81 -11.50 -16.46
CA GLY A 245 31.28 -11.60 -17.83
C GLY A 245 32.30 -10.47 -18.16
N PRO A 246 32.08 -9.67 -19.22
CA PRO A 246 32.94 -8.54 -19.56
C PRO A 246 32.70 -7.28 -18.70
N ASP A 247 31.64 -7.25 -17.90
CA ASP A 247 31.28 -6.08 -17.10
C ASP A 247 31.99 -6.11 -15.75
N TRP A 248 32.64 -5.00 -15.42
CA TRP A 248 33.14 -4.75 -14.08
C TRP A 248 32.14 -3.90 -13.31
N ILE A 249 31.81 -4.30 -12.10
CA ILE A 249 30.79 -3.66 -11.26
C ILE A 249 31.42 -3.28 -9.92
N LEU A 250 31.27 -2.01 -9.56
CA LEU A 250 31.65 -1.45 -8.26
C LEU A 250 30.40 -0.94 -7.55
N ASP A 251 30.14 -1.48 -6.36
CA ASP A 251 29.12 -1.00 -5.44
C ASP A 251 29.77 -0.25 -4.29
N THR A 252 29.23 0.94 -4.01
CA THR A 252 29.70 1.78 -2.91
C THR A 252 28.52 2.40 -2.17
N GLU A 253 28.77 2.75 -0.91
CA GLU A 253 27.84 3.51 -0.09
C GLU A 253 28.58 4.62 0.66
N CYS A 254 27.93 5.75 0.89
CA CYS A 254 28.43 6.77 1.82
C CYS A 254 27.30 7.58 2.44
N PHE A 255 27.61 8.26 3.55
CA PHE A 255 26.64 9.04 4.30
C PHE A 255 26.88 10.54 4.09
N GLN A 256 25.85 11.24 3.60
CA GLN A 256 25.86 12.67 3.31
C GLN A 256 24.87 13.42 4.22
N PRO A 257 25.31 13.93 5.39
CA PRO A 257 24.42 14.52 6.40
C PRO A 257 23.76 15.83 5.95
N LYS A 258 24.31 16.52 4.94
CA LYS A 258 23.83 17.83 4.45
C LYS A 258 22.63 17.75 3.52
N THR A 259 22.13 16.56 3.21
CA THR A 259 20.99 16.37 2.29
C THR A 259 19.63 16.51 2.97
N LEU A 260 19.60 16.43 4.30
CA LEU A 260 18.39 16.47 5.11
C LEU A 260 17.96 17.92 5.39
N HIS A 261 16.81 18.31 4.86
CA HIS A 261 16.18 19.61 5.08
C HIS A 261 14.81 19.43 5.75
N GLY A 262 14.81 19.15 7.05
CA GLY A 262 13.59 18.93 7.82
C GLY A 262 12.94 17.59 7.51
N ALA A 263 11.86 17.60 6.71
CA ALA A 263 11.17 16.37 6.25
C ALA A 263 11.39 16.09 4.75
N GLN A 264 12.42 16.71 4.17
CA GLN A 264 12.75 16.66 2.75
C GLN A 264 14.22 16.27 2.56
N ILE A 265 14.51 15.44 1.56
CA ILE A 265 15.85 15.18 1.08
C ILE A 265 16.08 16.00 -0.19
N VAL A 266 17.20 16.72 -0.24
CA VAL A 266 17.73 17.37 -1.44
C VAL A 266 19.09 16.76 -1.71
N ALA A 267 19.13 15.74 -2.57
CA ALA A 267 20.36 15.08 -2.98
C ALA A 267 20.92 15.79 -4.22
N GLN A 268 22.13 16.31 -4.11
CA GLN A 268 22.85 16.93 -5.23
C GLN A 268 23.91 15.96 -5.74
N PHE A 269 23.78 15.58 -7.00
CA PHE A 269 24.71 14.72 -7.71
C PHE A 269 25.50 15.54 -8.73
N ARG A 270 26.82 15.36 -8.73
CA ARG A 270 27.77 15.93 -9.70
C ARG A 270 28.43 14.82 -10.53
N PRO A 271 27.64 14.07 -11.32
CA PRO A 271 28.12 12.87 -12.01
C PRO A 271 29.22 13.13 -13.04
N GLU A 272 29.51 14.39 -13.38
CA GLU A 272 30.59 14.77 -14.28
C GLU A 272 31.96 14.22 -13.87
N ALA A 273 32.24 14.09 -12.58
CA ALA A 273 33.51 13.50 -12.11
C ALA A 273 33.66 12.04 -12.53
N ILE A 274 32.59 11.23 -12.34
CA ILE A 274 32.53 9.83 -12.80
C ILE A 274 32.53 9.78 -14.33
N ALA A 275 31.72 10.61 -14.98
CA ALA A 275 31.65 10.69 -16.44
C ALA A 275 33.00 11.09 -17.08
N GLY A 276 33.80 11.92 -16.40
CA GLY A 276 35.15 12.28 -16.79
C GLY A 276 36.12 11.10 -16.71
N GLN A 277 36.03 10.28 -15.67
CA GLN A 277 36.82 9.05 -15.56
C GLN A 277 36.42 8.05 -16.64
N LEU A 278 35.12 7.84 -16.85
CA LEU A 278 34.59 6.96 -17.89
C LEU A 278 35.06 7.37 -19.29
N ARG A 279 35.10 8.68 -19.59
CA ARG A 279 35.67 9.20 -20.85
C ARG A 279 37.13 8.81 -21.05
N ARG A 280 37.95 8.84 -19.99
CA ARG A 280 39.36 8.43 -20.06
C ARG A 280 39.53 6.94 -20.38
N GLU A 281 38.55 6.12 -20.01
CA GLU A 281 38.48 4.70 -20.39
C GLU A 281 37.91 4.45 -21.79
N GLY A 282 37.53 5.51 -22.52
CA GLY A 282 36.95 5.42 -23.87
C GLY A 282 35.45 5.14 -23.88
N VAL A 283 34.75 5.38 -22.75
CA VAL A 283 33.29 5.33 -22.71
C VAL A 283 32.71 6.59 -23.34
N THR A 284 31.76 6.41 -24.26
CA THR A 284 31.17 7.49 -25.05
C THR A 284 29.69 7.71 -24.77
N GLN A 285 29.06 6.78 -24.03
CA GLN A 285 27.67 6.87 -23.60
C GLN A 285 27.51 6.42 -22.14
N LEU A 286 26.64 7.09 -21.40
CA LEU A 286 26.32 6.76 -20.01
C LEU A 286 24.81 6.64 -19.84
N ILE A 287 24.38 5.52 -19.27
CA ILE A 287 23.01 5.30 -18.82
C ILE A 287 23.00 5.50 -17.31
N THR A 288 22.26 6.50 -16.84
CA THR A 288 22.16 6.85 -15.43
C THR A 288 20.77 6.54 -14.89
N PHE A 289 20.71 5.80 -13.79
CA PHE A 289 19.52 5.58 -13.02
C PHE A 289 19.60 6.40 -11.74
N PHE A 290 18.60 7.24 -11.48
CA PHE A 290 18.39 7.85 -10.18
C PHE A 290 17.24 7.16 -9.49
N GLU A 291 17.45 6.71 -8.27
CA GLU A 291 16.44 5.97 -7.52
C GLU A 291 16.27 6.54 -6.10
N HIS A 292 15.03 6.56 -5.65
CA HIS A 292 14.71 6.84 -4.26
C HIS A 292 13.38 6.17 -3.88
N LYS A 293 13.18 5.92 -2.59
CA LYS A 293 11.85 5.55 -2.10
C LYS A 293 10.99 6.81 -1.99
N PRO A 294 9.83 6.88 -2.65
CA PRO A 294 8.95 8.01 -2.48
C PRO A 294 8.42 8.05 -1.04
N HIS A 295 8.43 9.24 -0.50
CA HIS A 295 7.97 9.55 0.84
C HIS A 295 7.47 10.98 0.84
N GLY A 296 6.31 11.26 1.42
CA GLY A 296 5.74 12.60 1.34
C GLY A 296 5.21 12.93 -0.06
N SER A 297 5.32 14.19 -0.46
CA SER A 297 4.73 14.67 -1.71
C SER A 297 5.48 14.16 -2.95
N ALA A 298 5.00 14.56 -4.15
CA ALA A 298 5.65 14.25 -5.41
C ALA A 298 7.16 14.58 -5.38
N SER A 299 7.93 13.76 -6.08
CA SER A 299 9.38 13.87 -6.15
C SER A 299 9.78 14.56 -7.45
N GLU A 300 10.78 15.44 -7.36
CA GLU A 300 11.23 16.29 -8.44
C GLU A 300 12.71 16.02 -8.72
N ILE A 301 13.07 15.95 -10.01
CA ILE A 301 14.45 15.81 -10.47
C ILE A 301 14.76 16.92 -11.47
N LEU A 302 15.88 17.60 -11.29
CA LEU A 302 16.36 18.69 -12.15
C LEU A 302 17.79 18.37 -12.62
N PRO A 303 18.09 18.43 -13.94
CA PRO A 303 17.16 18.72 -15.04
C PRO A 303 16.07 17.64 -15.18
N VAL A 304 14.93 18.01 -15.78
CA VAL A 304 13.77 17.12 -15.86
C VAL A 304 14.11 15.86 -16.67
N VAL A 305 13.93 14.70 -16.03
CA VAL A 305 14.09 13.38 -16.65
C VAL A 305 12.71 12.82 -17.02
N SER A 306 12.46 12.71 -18.33
CA SER A 306 11.14 12.34 -18.85
C SER A 306 10.76 10.87 -18.65
N ASP A 307 11.75 9.98 -18.50
CA ASP A 307 11.52 8.56 -18.31
C ASP A 307 11.67 8.21 -16.83
N ASN A 308 10.52 7.97 -16.21
CA ASN A 308 10.42 7.54 -14.82
C ASN A 308 9.30 6.51 -14.65
N TRP A 309 9.47 5.63 -13.67
CA TRP A 309 8.46 4.63 -13.30
C TRP A 309 8.56 4.31 -11.82
N PHE A 310 7.56 3.58 -11.31
CA PHE A 310 7.54 3.08 -9.95
C PHE A 310 7.58 1.55 -9.98
N ARG A 311 8.49 0.94 -9.23
CA ARG A 311 8.66 -0.51 -9.16
C ARG A 311 9.24 -0.90 -7.80
N ASP A 312 8.71 -1.95 -7.18
CA ASP A 312 9.21 -2.55 -5.94
C ASP A 312 9.37 -1.55 -4.77
N GLY A 313 8.50 -0.54 -4.70
CA GLY A 313 8.57 0.49 -3.66
C GLY A 313 9.51 1.66 -3.99
N TRP A 314 10.15 1.64 -5.15
CA TRP A 314 11.13 2.65 -5.59
C TRP A 314 10.62 3.45 -6.78
N ARG A 315 10.95 4.74 -6.78
CA ARG A 315 10.80 5.63 -7.92
C ARG A 315 12.14 5.66 -8.66
N TRP A 316 12.07 5.37 -9.95
CA TRP A 316 13.23 5.30 -10.84
C TRP A 316 13.14 6.41 -11.88
N TYR A 317 14.26 7.07 -12.14
CA TYR A 317 14.45 8.01 -13.24
C TYR A 317 15.60 7.53 -14.09
N LEU A 318 15.43 7.57 -15.41
CA LEU A 318 16.41 7.10 -16.37
C LEU A 318 16.84 8.24 -17.28
N ASP A 319 18.12 8.58 -17.23
CA ASP A 319 18.74 9.54 -18.14
C ASP A 319 19.83 8.85 -18.96
N MET A 320 19.76 8.99 -20.28
CA MET A 320 20.74 8.41 -21.19
C MET A 320 21.39 9.54 -21.98
N ARG A 321 22.72 9.66 -21.88
CA ARG A 321 23.47 10.75 -22.51
C ARG A 321 24.74 10.27 -23.19
N SER A 322 25.13 10.98 -24.23
CA SER A 322 26.49 10.88 -24.76
C SER A 322 27.45 11.56 -23.80
N LEU A 323 28.56 10.90 -23.50
CA LEU A 323 29.68 11.45 -22.74
C LEU A 323 30.60 12.34 -23.58
N ARG A 324 30.30 12.57 -24.87
CA ARG A 324 31.07 13.52 -25.70
C ARG A 324 30.89 14.97 -25.26
N ARG A 325 29.94 15.24 -24.36
CA ARG A 325 29.69 16.54 -23.72
C ARG A 325 29.72 16.37 -22.19
N PRO A 326 30.01 17.44 -21.43
CA PRO A 326 29.94 17.40 -19.97
C PRO A 326 28.55 16.95 -19.48
N PHE A 327 28.52 16.16 -18.43
CA PHE A 327 27.30 15.68 -17.79
C PHE A 327 26.77 16.76 -16.82
N PRO A 328 25.48 17.13 -16.86
CA PRO A 328 24.95 18.18 -16.00
C PRO A 328 24.83 17.73 -14.54
N ASP A 329 25.00 18.68 -13.63
CA ASP A 329 24.63 18.49 -12.22
C ASP A 329 23.14 18.16 -12.10
N THR A 330 22.81 17.21 -11.23
CA THR A 330 21.46 16.72 -11.04
C THR A 330 21.04 16.88 -9.59
N THR A 331 19.90 17.52 -9.36
CA THR A 331 19.29 17.65 -8.03
C THR A 331 18.04 16.79 -7.96
N LEU A 332 18.02 15.85 -7.02
CA LEU A 332 16.87 15.03 -6.70
C LEU A 332 16.27 15.48 -5.37
N THR A 333 15.01 15.91 -5.43
CA THR A 333 14.27 16.40 -4.26
C THR A 333 13.05 15.52 -4.02
N TYR A 334 12.93 14.98 -2.81
CA TYR A 334 11.78 14.16 -2.39
C TYR A 334 11.53 14.30 -0.88
N GLY A 335 10.34 13.93 -0.41
CA GLY A 335 9.91 14.17 0.97
C GLY A 335 8.75 15.15 1.08
N VAL A 336 8.56 15.71 2.28
CA VAL A 336 7.51 16.68 2.59
C VAL A 336 8.11 18.09 2.65
N PRO A 337 7.64 19.04 1.80
CA PRO A 337 8.15 20.40 1.78
C PRO A 337 7.96 21.12 3.12
N PRO A 338 8.84 22.07 3.48
CA PRO A 338 8.76 22.81 4.75
C PRO A 338 7.40 23.50 5.00
N ALA A 339 6.71 23.94 3.94
CA ALA A 339 5.39 24.54 4.06
C ALA A 339 4.34 23.57 4.64
N HIS A 340 4.35 22.32 4.20
CA HIS A 340 3.45 21.28 4.70
C HIS A 340 3.81 20.86 6.13
N VAL A 341 5.11 20.82 6.46
CA VAL A 341 5.57 20.58 7.84
C VAL A 341 5.05 21.68 8.78
N ARG A 342 5.10 22.95 8.39
CA ARG A 342 4.54 24.05 9.19
C ARG A 342 3.03 23.90 9.40
N LEU A 343 2.28 23.55 8.35
CA LEU A 343 0.83 23.32 8.46
C LEU A 343 0.50 22.15 9.40
N PHE A 344 1.26 21.06 9.33
CA PHE A 344 1.15 19.94 10.26
C PHE A 344 1.40 20.37 11.71
N LEU A 345 2.48 21.11 11.99
CA LEU A 345 2.79 21.58 13.34
C LEU A 345 1.69 22.49 13.91
N ILE A 346 1.15 23.41 13.10
CA ILE A 346 0.02 24.25 13.48
C ILE A 346 -1.22 23.38 13.77
N GLY A 347 -1.53 22.43 12.89
CA GLY A 347 -2.64 21.50 13.06
C GLY A 347 -2.50 20.63 14.32
N ALA A 348 -1.29 20.20 14.66
CA ALA A 348 -1.01 19.43 15.87
C ALA A 348 -1.26 20.25 17.14
N VAL A 349 -0.82 21.52 17.18
CA VAL A 349 -1.10 22.43 18.31
C VAL A 349 -2.60 22.67 18.46
N LEU A 350 -3.30 22.91 17.34
CA LEU A 350 -4.75 23.08 17.34
C LEU A 350 -5.49 21.83 17.82
N LEU A 351 -5.05 20.64 17.40
CA LEU A 351 -5.61 19.37 17.86
C LEU A 351 -5.50 19.24 19.39
N VAL A 352 -4.34 19.57 19.97
CA VAL A 352 -4.14 19.56 21.43
C VAL A 352 -5.09 20.54 22.12
N ALA A 353 -5.11 21.80 21.67
CA ALA A 353 -5.92 22.85 22.30
C ALA A 353 -7.42 22.54 22.23
N ILE A 354 -7.92 22.17 21.05
CA ILE A 354 -9.33 21.83 20.82
C ILE A 354 -9.73 20.57 21.60
N SER A 355 -8.85 19.56 21.68
CA SER A 355 -9.15 18.33 22.42
C SER A 355 -9.27 18.60 23.92
N ILE A 356 -8.39 19.41 24.50
CA ILE A 356 -8.46 19.77 25.92
C ILE A 356 -9.71 20.60 26.21
N ALA A 357 -9.96 21.66 25.43
CA ALA A 357 -11.14 22.50 25.60
C ALA A 357 -12.45 21.68 25.44
N GLY A 358 -12.53 20.85 24.40
CA GLY A 358 -13.66 19.98 24.14
C GLY A 358 -13.89 18.95 25.25
N ALA A 359 -12.82 18.43 25.88
CA ALA A 359 -12.94 17.52 27.00
C ALA A 359 -13.54 18.21 28.25
N PHE A 360 -13.16 19.46 28.54
CA PHE A 360 -13.78 20.25 29.60
C PHE A 360 -15.25 20.55 29.30
N SER A 361 -15.59 20.90 28.05
CA SER A 361 -16.98 21.14 27.64
C SER A 361 -17.84 19.87 27.64
N ALA A 362 -17.25 18.70 27.37
CA ALA A 362 -17.94 17.42 27.38
C ALA A 362 -18.17 16.86 28.79
N ARG A 363 -17.51 17.43 29.80
CA ARG A 363 -17.60 16.98 31.19
C ARG A 363 -19.03 17.16 31.72
N GLY A 364 -19.62 16.07 32.20
CA GLY A 364 -21.00 16.06 32.71
C GLY A 364 -22.08 16.06 31.63
N ASN A 365 -21.72 16.09 30.33
CA ASN A 365 -22.67 16.02 29.23
C ASN A 365 -22.59 14.66 28.52
N ALA A 366 -23.62 13.82 28.69
CA ALA A 366 -23.67 12.47 28.14
C ALA A 366 -23.61 12.44 26.60
N TRP A 367 -24.19 13.45 25.92
CA TRP A 367 -24.19 13.51 24.47
C TRP A 367 -22.79 13.79 23.91
N TRP A 368 -22.11 14.80 24.46
CA TRP A 368 -20.76 15.20 24.04
C TRP A 368 -19.71 14.14 24.40
N SER A 369 -19.76 13.61 25.63
CA SER A 369 -18.83 12.56 26.08
C SER A 369 -18.88 11.28 25.24
N SER A 370 -20.07 10.89 24.76
CA SER A 370 -20.22 9.69 23.91
C SER A 370 -19.64 9.85 22.49
N ARG A 371 -19.57 11.08 21.96
CA ARG A 371 -19.12 11.37 20.58
C ARG A 371 -17.69 11.90 20.49
N PHE A 372 -17.14 12.36 21.60
CA PHE A 372 -15.77 12.88 21.68
C PHE A 372 -14.71 11.96 21.04
N PRO A 373 -14.72 10.62 21.23
CA PRO A 373 -13.72 9.74 20.63
C PRO A 373 -13.73 9.80 19.10
N LEU A 374 -14.91 9.86 18.48
CA LEU A 374 -15.07 9.93 17.03
C LEU A 374 -14.46 11.21 16.47
N PHE A 375 -14.73 12.35 17.11
CA PHE A 375 -14.18 13.64 16.70
C PHE A 375 -12.67 13.67 16.88
N TYR A 376 -12.16 13.19 18.02
CA TYR A 376 -10.74 13.14 18.31
C TYR A 376 -9.97 12.35 17.23
N TRP A 377 -10.37 11.10 17.00
CA TRP A 377 -9.70 10.24 16.01
C TRP A 377 -9.94 10.72 14.57
N GLY A 378 -11.09 11.34 14.29
CA GLY A 378 -11.34 11.98 12.99
C GLY A 378 -10.40 13.16 12.72
N CYS A 379 -10.18 14.06 13.69
CA CYS A 379 -9.24 15.16 13.56
C CYS A 379 -7.79 14.65 13.46
N TRP A 380 -7.43 13.63 14.25
CA TRP A 380 -6.11 12.99 14.14
C TRP A 380 -5.91 12.32 12.77
N LEU A 381 -6.92 11.65 12.22
CA LEU A 381 -6.88 11.05 10.88
C LEU A 381 -6.65 12.12 9.81
N VAL A 382 -7.38 13.24 9.87
CA VAL A 382 -7.18 14.37 8.93
C VAL A 382 -5.75 14.92 9.04
N LEU A 383 -5.24 15.10 10.26
CA LEU A 383 -3.86 15.56 10.48
C LEU A 383 -2.82 14.55 9.96
N SER A 384 -3.09 13.25 10.14
CA SER A 384 -2.22 12.15 9.70
C SER A 384 -2.14 12.05 8.19
N VAL A 385 -3.29 12.19 7.51
CA VAL A 385 -3.44 11.92 6.07
C VAL A 385 -3.36 13.20 5.25
N SER A 386 -4.23 14.18 5.52
CA SER A 386 -4.34 15.40 4.71
C SER A 386 -3.20 16.39 4.94
N TYR A 387 -2.54 16.32 6.09
CA TYR A 387 -1.39 17.16 6.44
C TYR A 387 -0.08 16.37 6.54
N TYR A 388 0.00 15.20 5.90
CA TYR A 388 1.21 14.39 5.82
C TYR A 388 1.79 14.00 7.19
N GLY A 389 1.00 13.98 8.26
CA GLY A 389 1.48 13.71 9.61
C GLY A 389 2.18 12.36 9.74
N LEU A 390 1.64 11.30 9.11
CA LEU A 390 2.29 9.99 9.13
C LEU A 390 3.60 9.97 8.32
N ALA A 391 3.65 10.63 7.17
CA ALA A 391 4.88 10.74 6.38
C ALA A 391 5.95 11.56 7.11
N ILE A 392 5.62 12.74 7.62
CA ILE A 392 6.54 13.53 8.46
C ILE A 392 7.05 12.68 9.62
N ALA A 393 6.16 11.90 10.23
CA ALA A 393 6.52 11.01 11.32
C ALA A 393 7.46 9.87 10.92
N GLY A 394 7.16 9.19 9.83
CA GLY A 394 8.01 8.13 9.30
C GLY A 394 9.38 8.66 8.92
N PHE A 395 9.44 9.83 8.29
CA PHE A 395 10.69 10.47 7.91
C PHE A 395 11.58 10.81 9.11
N TRP A 396 11.02 11.44 10.15
CA TRP A 396 11.77 11.77 11.37
C TRP A 396 12.18 10.54 12.19
N SER A 397 11.54 9.39 11.95
CA SER A 397 11.91 8.14 12.60
C SER A 397 13.10 7.43 11.94
N GLY A 398 13.72 8.03 10.92
CA GLY A 398 14.91 7.48 10.26
C GLY A 398 14.61 6.28 9.36
N GLY A 399 13.33 6.05 9.06
CA GLY A 399 12.90 4.86 8.37
C GLY A 399 12.62 5.03 6.89
N GLU A 400 12.64 3.89 6.19
CA GLU A 400 12.25 3.79 4.80
C GLU A 400 11.05 2.88 4.59
N GLY A 401 10.25 3.21 3.57
CA GLY A 401 9.08 2.40 3.20
C GLY A 401 8.17 2.13 4.41
N LEU A 402 7.57 0.95 4.45
CA LEU A 402 6.66 0.53 5.51
C LEU A 402 7.31 0.55 6.92
N GLY A 403 8.63 0.34 7.01
CA GLY A 403 9.34 0.44 8.29
C GLY A 403 9.34 1.87 8.85
N ALA A 404 9.38 2.88 7.97
CA ALA A 404 9.18 4.28 8.36
C ALA A 404 7.78 4.51 8.93
N ASP A 405 6.75 4.04 8.23
CA ASP A 405 5.36 4.30 8.63
C ASP A 405 5.02 3.61 9.95
N VAL A 406 5.53 2.40 10.16
CA VAL A 406 5.37 1.68 11.44
C VAL A 406 6.07 2.43 12.57
N ARG A 407 7.32 2.83 12.40
CA ARG A 407 8.05 3.61 13.43
C ARG A 407 7.39 4.97 13.67
N GLY A 408 7.00 5.64 12.59
CA GLY A 408 6.22 6.88 12.56
C GLY A 408 4.96 6.75 13.39
N LEU A 409 4.16 5.74 13.10
CA LEU A 409 2.92 5.43 13.80
C LEU A 409 3.16 5.09 15.27
N ILE A 410 4.22 4.37 15.62
CA ILE A 410 4.55 4.07 17.01
C ILE A 410 4.75 5.38 17.79
N TRP A 411 5.61 6.28 17.33
CA TRP A 411 5.86 7.50 18.10
C TRP A 411 4.70 8.49 18.04
N TYR A 412 4.16 8.75 16.83
CA TYR A 412 3.11 9.74 16.58
C TYR A 412 1.76 9.28 17.13
N GLY A 413 1.44 7.99 16.95
CA GLY A 413 0.27 7.36 17.54
C GLY A 413 0.35 7.28 19.06
N THR A 414 1.54 7.10 19.64
CA THR A 414 1.72 7.16 21.11
C THR A 414 1.41 8.55 21.67
N LEU A 415 1.83 9.63 21.01
CA LEU A 415 1.48 10.99 21.42
C LEU A 415 -0.03 11.24 21.35
N ALA A 416 -0.68 10.77 20.29
CA ALA A 416 -2.14 10.85 20.16
C ALA A 416 -2.83 10.04 21.27
N LEU A 417 -2.35 8.83 21.56
CA LEU A 417 -2.86 7.99 22.64
C LEU A 417 -2.77 8.69 24.01
N PHE A 418 -1.63 9.32 24.33
CA PHE A 418 -1.48 10.06 25.59
C PHE A 418 -2.43 11.25 25.70
N LEU A 419 -2.60 12.03 24.62
CA LEU A 419 -3.56 13.13 24.59
C LEU A 419 -5.00 12.62 24.75
N ARG A 420 -5.36 11.54 24.06
CA ARG A 420 -6.68 10.91 24.16
C ARG A 420 -6.94 10.36 25.56
N TRP A 421 -5.92 9.78 26.20
CA TRP A 421 -6.01 9.29 27.57
C TRP A 421 -6.19 10.43 28.58
N GLY A 422 -5.43 11.52 28.44
CA GLY A 422 -5.60 12.72 29.26
C GLY A 422 -7.00 13.33 29.15
N THR A 423 -7.54 13.42 27.94
CA THR A 423 -8.91 13.92 27.72
C THR A 423 -9.99 12.98 28.26
N GLU A 424 -9.79 11.66 28.21
CA GLU A 424 -10.69 10.68 28.85
C GLU A 424 -10.73 10.88 30.37
N ILE A 425 -9.58 11.12 31.01
CA ILE A 425 -9.51 11.38 32.46
C ILE A 425 -10.32 12.63 32.81
N ILE A 426 -10.20 13.70 32.01
CA ILE A 426 -10.97 14.95 32.21
C ILE A 426 -12.49 14.68 32.12
N ILE A 427 -12.93 13.92 31.11
CA ILE A 427 -14.35 13.63 30.86
C ILE A 427 -14.93 12.67 31.90
N ALA A 428 -14.24 11.57 32.18
CA ALA A 428 -14.78 10.46 32.96
C ALA A 428 -14.61 10.62 34.49
N SER A 429 -13.63 11.40 34.94
CA SER A 429 -13.31 11.53 36.38
C SER A 429 -14.47 12.07 37.22
N SER A 430 -15.25 13.04 36.72
CA SER A 430 -16.41 13.55 37.46
C SER A 430 -17.54 12.55 37.54
N ALA A 431 -17.79 11.80 36.46
CA ALA A 431 -18.84 10.79 36.46
C ALA A 431 -18.53 9.67 37.46
N TRP A 432 -17.28 9.21 37.52
CA TRP A 432 -16.90 8.14 38.45
C TRP A 432 -16.84 8.60 39.91
N ARG A 433 -16.37 9.82 40.18
CA ARG A 433 -16.36 10.36 41.56
C ARG A 433 -17.77 10.67 42.08
N ALA A 434 -18.72 10.93 41.19
CA ALA A 434 -20.13 11.05 41.56
C ALA A 434 -20.73 9.68 41.95
N ILE A 435 -20.26 8.59 41.34
CA ILE A 435 -20.73 7.23 41.64
C ILE A 435 -20.01 6.70 42.89
N VAL A 436 -18.68 6.69 42.92
CA VAL A 436 -17.89 6.19 44.05
C VAL A 436 -17.10 7.35 44.68
N PRO A 437 -17.60 7.92 45.79
CA PRO A 437 -16.85 8.92 46.55
C PRO A 437 -15.51 8.33 46.99
N ASN A 438 -14.41 9.09 46.87
CA ASN A 438 -13.05 8.68 47.25
C ASN A 438 -12.37 7.57 46.39
N MET A 439 -12.80 7.37 45.15
CA MET A 439 -12.12 6.46 44.23
C MET A 439 -10.63 6.82 44.04
N LEU A 440 -9.74 5.85 44.27
CA LEU A 440 -8.28 6.00 44.13
C LEU A 440 -7.89 6.45 42.70
N MET A 441 -6.96 7.42 42.61
CA MET A 441 -6.49 7.96 41.33
C MET A 441 -5.91 6.87 40.40
N GLY A 442 -5.16 5.91 40.94
CA GLY A 442 -4.61 4.80 40.15
C GLY A 442 -5.69 3.98 39.43
N ARG A 443 -6.89 3.88 40.02
CA ARG A 443 -8.03 3.16 39.43
C ARG A 443 -8.66 3.97 38.30
N ILE A 444 -8.80 5.28 38.47
CA ILE A 444 -9.27 6.20 37.42
C ILE A 444 -8.32 6.16 36.21
N LEU A 445 -7.00 6.17 36.45
CA LEU A 445 -5.98 6.06 35.41
C LEU A 445 -6.11 4.75 34.62
N SER A 446 -6.17 3.62 35.33
CA SER A 446 -6.29 2.28 34.72
C SER A 446 -7.58 2.11 33.89
N MET A 447 -8.72 2.53 34.44
CA MET A 447 -10.01 2.43 33.74
C MET A 447 -10.04 3.32 32.49
N SER A 448 -9.54 4.55 32.59
CA SER A 448 -9.46 5.46 31.44
C SER A 448 -8.56 4.90 30.34
N PHE A 449 -7.40 4.37 30.72
CA PHE A 449 -6.45 3.76 29.78
C PHE A 449 -7.09 2.60 29.03
N SER A 450 -7.76 1.70 29.74
CA SER A 450 -8.43 0.53 29.14
C SER A 450 -9.53 0.91 28.13
N ARG A 451 -10.25 2.02 28.35
CA ARG A 451 -11.28 2.51 27.41
C ARG A 451 -10.63 3.02 26.14
N VAL A 452 -9.58 3.82 26.25
CA VAL A 452 -8.89 4.40 25.09
C VAL A 452 -8.17 3.34 24.27
N MET A 453 -7.56 2.34 24.92
CA MET A 453 -6.88 1.23 24.22
C MET A 453 -7.80 0.43 23.29
N ALA A 454 -9.11 0.40 23.55
CA ALA A 454 -10.07 -0.24 22.65
C ALA A 454 -10.30 0.56 21.35
N GLU A 455 -9.95 1.85 21.31
CA GLU A 455 -10.12 2.74 20.15
C GLU A 455 -8.91 2.66 19.19
N VAL A 456 -7.71 2.42 19.73
CA VAL A 456 -6.43 2.47 18.99
C VAL A 456 -6.40 1.58 17.74
N PRO A 457 -6.82 0.30 17.77
CA PRO A 457 -6.70 -0.57 16.59
C PRO A 457 -7.49 -0.05 15.39
N VAL A 458 -8.67 0.53 15.63
CA VAL A 458 -9.51 1.11 14.58
C VAL A 458 -8.83 2.36 14.01
N ALA A 459 -8.30 3.23 14.86
CA ALA A 459 -7.60 4.44 14.41
C ALA A 459 -6.34 4.11 13.58
N THR A 460 -5.53 3.14 14.03
CA THR A 460 -4.34 2.64 13.32
C THR A 460 -4.69 2.10 11.95
N VAL A 461 -5.68 1.21 11.87
CA VAL A 461 -6.14 0.64 10.60
C VAL A 461 -6.64 1.73 9.67
N LEU A 462 -7.45 2.68 10.17
CA LEU A 462 -7.99 3.76 9.35
C LEU A 462 -6.89 4.68 8.80
N VAL A 463 -5.87 5.04 9.58
CA VAL A 463 -4.75 5.85 9.10
C VAL A 463 -3.98 5.13 7.99
N LEU A 464 -3.67 3.85 8.18
CA LEU A 464 -2.92 3.07 7.18
C LEU A 464 -3.72 2.81 5.90
N LEU A 465 -5.05 2.69 6.00
CA LEU A 465 -5.93 2.48 4.85
C LEU A 465 -6.23 3.77 4.07
N CYS A 466 -6.32 4.90 4.78
CA CYS A 466 -6.64 6.18 4.18
C CYS A 466 -5.41 6.94 3.69
N ASP A 467 -4.19 6.43 3.89
CA ASP A 467 -2.97 7.07 3.40
C ASP A 467 -2.86 6.93 1.86
N PRO A 468 -3.08 8.02 1.09
CA PRO A 468 -3.02 7.97 -0.36
C PRO A 468 -1.59 7.82 -0.88
N GLN A 469 -0.58 8.03 -0.03
CA GLN A 469 0.81 8.03 -0.44
C GLN A 469 1.36 6.63 -0.70
N ARG A 470 0.77 5.61 -0.05
CA ARG A 470 1.26 4.24 -0.06
C ARG A 470 0.09 3.26 -0.04
N PRO A 471 -0.53 2.98 -1.20
CA PRO A 471 -1.59 1.98 -1.27
C PRO A 471 -1.03 0.62 -0.82
N LEU A 472 -1.52 0.13 0.33
CA LEU A 472 -1.12 -1.18 0.87
C LEU A 472 -1.61 -2.30 -0.05
N ASN A 473 -0.79 -3.31 -0.29
CA ASN A 473 -1.26 -4.52 -0.98
C ASN A 473 -2.26 -5.30 -0.11
N LEU A 474 -3.21 -5.98 -0.77
CA LEU A 474 -4.30 -6.71 -0.11
C LEU A 474 -3.85 -7.67 1.01
N PRO A 475 -2.76 -8.46 0.86
CA PRO A 475 -2.30 -9.35 1.93
C PRO A 475 -1.89 -8.60 3.21
N THR A 476 -1.23 -7.44 3.07
CA THR A 476 -0.80 -6.62 4.22
C THR A 476 -2.00 -6.00 4.91
N VAL A 477 -3.02 -5.56 4.14
CA VAL A 477 -4.28 -5.07 4.72
C VAL A 477 -4.96 -6.15 5.56
N ILE A 478 -5.05 -7.39 5.05
CA ILE A 478 -5.64 -8.52 5.78
C ILE A 478 -4.86 -8.81 7.07
N ALA A 479 -3.52 -8.84 6.99
CA ALA A 479 -2.66 -9.07 8.15
C ALA A 479 -2.82 -7.98 9.22
N LEU A 480 -2.88 -6.70 8.81
CA LEU A 480 -3.05 -5.56 9.71
C LEU A 480 -4.44 -5.52 10.34
N LEU A 481 -5.50 -5.87 9.60
CA LEU A 481 -6.85 -6.02 10.14
C LEU A 481 -6.93 -7.16 11.17
N GLY A 482 -6.29 -8.29 10.87
CA GLY A 482 -6.19 -9.42 11.81
C GLY A 482 -5.45 -9.04 13.09
N LEU A 483 -4.31 -8.35 12.97
CA LEU A 483 -3.56 -7.83 14.11
C LEU A 483 -4.36 -6.81 14.91
N GLY A 484 -5.03 -5.87 14.24
CA GLY A 484 -5.91 -4.89 14.89
C GLY A 484 -7.06 -5.55 15.66
N ALA A 485 -7.69 -6.57 15.08
CA ALA A 485 -8.73 -7.35 15.75
C ALA A 485 -8.18 -8.11 16.97
N ALA A 486 -6.99 -8.72 16.85
CA ALA A 486 -6.33 -9.39 17.97
C ALA A 486 -5.97 -8.42 19.11
N ILE A 487 -5.49 -7.22 18.78
CA ILE A 487 -5.19 -6.17 19.78
C ILE A 487 -6.49 -5.67 20.42
N ALA A 488 -7.56 -5.44 19.66
CA ALA A 488 -8.86 -5.03 20.19
C ALA A 488 -9.45 -6.08 21.13
N LEU A 489 -9.36 -7.37 20.76
CA LEU A 489 -9.76 -8.51 21.60
C LEU A 489 -8.94 -8.57 22.89
N THR A 490 -7.62 -8.34 22.77
CA THR A 490 -6.70 -8.36 23.90
C THR A 490 -6.94 -7.16 24.82
N ALA A 491 -7.16 -5.96 24.28
CA ALA A 491 -7.52 -4.75 25.03
C ALA A 491 -8.89 -4.89 25.70
N TRP A 492 -9.87 -5.49 25.02
CA TRP A 492 -11.15 -5.85 25.61
C TRP A 492 -10.98 -6.84 26.76
N HIS A 493 -10.16 -7.87 26.58
CA HIS A 493 -9.83 -8.85 27.63
C HIS A 493 -9.10 -8.20 28.82
N PHE A 494 -8.14 -7.31 28.57
CA PHE A 494 -7.46 -6.54 29.61
C PHE A 494 -8.39 -5.56 30.31
N ARG A 495 -9.35 -4.96 29.60
CA ARG A 495 -10.41 -4.14 30.22
C ARG A 495 -11.27 -4.98 31.16
N MET A 496 -11.64 -6.19 30.76
CA MET A 496 -12.37 -7.13 31.62
C MET A 496 -11.54 -7.50 32.86
N ARG A 497 -10.23 -7.72 32.70
CA ARG A 497 -9.31 -7.97 33.82
C ARG A 497 -9.06 -6.74 34.72
N ALA A 498 -8.97 -5.55 34.14
CA ALA A 498 -8.73 -4.28 34.85
C ALA A 498 -9.98 -3.80 35.61
N GLU A 499 -11.19 -4.12 35.11
CA GLU A 499 -12.43 -4.01 35.88
C GLU A 499 -12.38 -4.91 37.13
N GLY A 500 -11.47 -5.90 37.19
CA GLY A 500 -11.20 -6.70 38.38
C GLY A 500 -12.47 -7.36 38.91
N LEU A 501 -13.38 -7.76 38.02
CA LEU A 501 -14.71 -8.26 38.36
C LEU A 501 -14.55 -9.55 39.15
N ARG A 502 -14.45 -9.41 40.46
CA ARG A 502 -14.56 -10.50 41.41
C ARG A 502 -15.94 -10.36 42.04
N GLY A 503 -16.78 -11.36 41.79
CA GLY A 503 -18.12 -11.41 42.32
C GLY A 503 -18.19 -12.40 43.45
N GLY A 504 -19.08 -12.14 44.41
CA GLY A 504 -19.54 -13.18 45.31
C GLY A 504 -20.42 -14.15 44.52
N LEU A 505 -20.00 -15.41 44.42
CA LEU A 505 -20.83 -16.45 43.80
C LEU A 505 -22.03 -16.70 44.72
N THR A 506 -23.24 -16.49 44.20
CA THR A 506 -24.47 -16.71 44.96
C THR A 506 -25.00 -18.10 44.62
N ASN A 507 -25.06 -18.99 45.61
CA ASN A 507 -25.58 -20.36 45.44
C ASN A 507 -26.89 -20.63 46.20
N ALA A 508 -27.37 -19.66 46.98
CA ALA A 508 -28.56 -19.77 47.82
C ALA A 508 -29.08 -18.38 48.20
N GLY A 509 -30.36 -18.30 48.59
CA GLY A 509 -31.02 -17.08 49.07
C GLY A 509 -32.13 -16.62 48.14
N GLU A 510 -32.99 -15.74 48.65
CA GLU A 510 -34.22 -15.28 47.97
C GLU A 510 -33.96 -14.77 46.54
N LEU A 511 -32.93 -13.93 46.37
CA LEU A 511 -32.54 -13.43 45.03
C LEU A 511 -32.06 -14.55 44.10
N HIS A 512 -31.28 -15.51 44.61
CA HIS A 512 -30.79 -16.62 43.81
C HIS A 512 -31.94 -17.49 43.32
N ASP A 513 -32.86 -17.83 44.21
CA ASP A 513 -33.98 -18.72 43.92
C ASP A 513 -34.95 -18.08 42.93
N GLU A 514 -35.23 -16.78 43.09
CA GLU A 514 -36.10 -16.02 42.18
C GLU A 514 -35.47 -15.88 40.78
N VAL A 515 -34.17 -15.55 40.69
CA VAL A 515 -33.47 -15.44 39.41
C VAL A 515 -33.40 -16.79 38.69
N TRP A 516 -33.21 -17.90 39.42
CA TRP A 516 -33.21 -19.25 38.85
C TRP A 516 -34.61 -19.69 38.41
N ALA A 517 -35.64 -19.39 39.20
CA ALA A 517 -37.03 -19.64 38.83
C ALA A 517 -37.41 -18.85 37.57
N MET A 518 -37.01 -17.58 37.50
CA MET A 518 -37.20 -16.72 36.33
C MET A 518 -36.47 -17.27 35.10
N ALA A 519 -35.20 -17.67 35.24
CA ALA A 519 -34.43 -18.27 34.15
C ALA A 519 -35.09 -19.57 33.64
N LYS A 520 -35.60 -20.41 34.53
CA LYS A 520 -36.33 -21.64 34.18
C LYS A 520 -37.63 -21.32 33.46
N ARG A 521 -38.44 -20.38 33.98
CA ARG A 521 -39.70 -19.92 33.36
C ARG A 521 -39.46 -19.39 31.95
N MET A 522 -38.39 -18.64 31.76
CA MET A 522 -38.04 -18.04 30.48
C MET A 522 -37.21 -18.97 29.57
N GLY A 523 -36.90 -20.19 30.00
CA GLY A 523 -36.12 -21.17 29.25
C GLY A 523 -34.69 -20.73 28.92
N VAL A 524 -34.01 -20.12 29.89
CA VAL A 524 -32.66 -19.55 29.76
C VAL A 524 -31.64 -20.49 30.42
N PRO A 525 -30.58 -20.92 29.72
CA PRO A 525 -29.55 -21.80 30.28
C PRO A 525 -28.56 -20.99 31.13
N LEU A 526 -28.97 -20.64 32.33
CA LEU A 526 -28.19 -19.86 33.29
C LEU A 526 -27.29 -20.79 34.12
N ARG A 527 -26.00 -20.44 34.25
CA ARG A 527 -24.96 -21.28 34.85
C ARG A 527 -24.44 -20.75 36.18
N ARG A 528 -24.19 -19.44 36.27
CA ARG A 528 -23.61 -18.81 37.48
C ARG A 528 -24.22 -17.43 37.72
N LEU A 529 -24.49 -17.13 38.98
CA LEU A 529 -24.97 -15.83 39.45
C LEU A 529 -23.91 -15.20 40.33
N TYR A 530 -23.53 -13.97 40.01
CA TYR A 530 -22.52 -13.22 40.75
C TYR A 530 -23.12 -11.92 41.25
N ILE A 531 -22.90 -11.60 42.52
CA ILE A 531 -23.13 -10.26 43.05
C ILE A 531 -21.81 -9.50 43.05
N LEU A 532 -21.83 -8.30 42.48
CA LEU A 532 -20.66 -7.46 42.33
C LEU A 532 -20.63 -6.39 43.43
N PRO A 533 -19.69 -6.47 44.39
CA PRO A 533 -19.66 -5.50 45.49
C PRO A 533 -19.41 -4.07 45.01
N GLU A 534 -20.02 -3.09 45.68
CA GLU A 534 -19.94 -1.68 45.27
C GLU A 534 -18.49 -1.14 45.32
N GLU A 535 -17.69 -1.62 46.27
CA GLU A 535 -16.28 -1.27 46.42
C GLU A 535 -15.40 -1.86 45.30
N VAL A 536 -15.86 -2.97 44.70
CA VAL A 536 -15.13 -3.73 43.68
C VAL A 536 -15.43 -3.23 42.28
N SER A 537 -16.58 -2.64 41.99
CA SER A 537 -16.85 -2.11 40.65
C SER A 537 -17.87 -0.96 40.63
N PRO A 538 -17.62 0.12 39.86
CA PRO A 538 -18.56 1.23 39.72
C PRO A 538 -19.74 0.92 38.76
N ARG A 539 -19.96 -0.35 38.39
CA ARG A 539 -21.02 -0.74 37.46
C ARG A 539 -22.38 -0.67 38.17
N LEU A 540 -23.35 -0.01 37.54
CA LEU A 540 -24.68 0.21 38.12
C LEU A 540 -25.72 -0.83 37.68
N GLY A 541 -25.62 -1.33 36.45
CA GLY A 541 -26.57 -2.29 35.88
C GLY A 541 -26.04 -3.73 35.81
N PRO A 542 -26.94 -4.73 35.78
CA PRO A 542 -26.58 -6.13 35.64
C PRO A 542 -26.05 -6.42 34.24
N ARG A 543 -25.24 -7.49 34.13
CA ARG A 543 -24.56 -7.87 32.89
C ARG A 543 -24.63 -9.38 32.66
N ALA A 544 -25.05 -9.74 31.45
CA ALA A 544 -24.96 -11.10 30.93
C ALA A 544 -23.54 -11.42 30.39
N GLY A 545 -23.02 -12.60 30.74
CA GLY A 545 -21.80 -13.20 30.19
C GLY A 545 -22.08 -14.15 29.02
N SER A 546 -21.04 -14.51 28.24
CA SER A 546 -21.15 -15.37 27.05
C SER A 546 -21.47 -16.83 27.35
N HIS A 547 -21.19 -17.29 28.57
CA HIS A 547 -21.37 -18.69 28.99
C HIS A 547 -22.61 -18.93 29.85
N GLY A 548 -23.55 -17.98 29.88
CA GLY A 548 -24.72 -18.06 30.76
C GLY A 548 -24.41 -17.62 32.19
N ASP A 549 -23.48 -16.67 32.34
CA ASP A 549 -23.20 -16.05 33.62
C ASP A 549 -24.04 -14.77 33.74
N LEU A 550 -24.57 -14.47 34.92
CA LEU A 550 -25.26 -13.21 35.21
C LEU A 550 -24.59 -12.52 36.39
N LEU A 551 -24.26 -11.24 36.20
CA LEU A 551 -23.65 -10.38 37.20
C LEU A 551 -24.67 -9.31 37.61
N ILE A 552 -24.90 -9.13 38.91
CA ILE A 552 -25.79 -8.10 39.47
C ILE A 552 -25.00 -7.20 40.44
N PRO A 553 -24.95 -5.87 40.21
CA PRO A 553 -24.32 -4.95 41.16
C PRO A 553 -25.03 -4.88 42.51
N GLU A 554 -24.25 -4.90 43.58
CA GLU A 554 -24.74 -4.75 44.95
C GLU A 554 -25.53 -3.45 45.14
N ARG A 555 -25.01 -2.34 44.61
CA ARG A 555 -25.67 -1.03 44.69
C ARG A 555 -27.06 -1.02 44.08
N LEU A 556 -27.28 -1.80 43.01
CA LEU A 556 -28.60 -1.94 42.42
C LEU A 556 -29.55 -2.66 43.39
N LEU A 557 -29.10 -3.74 44.02
CA LEU A 557 -29.89 -4.49 44.99
C LEU A 557 -30.23 -3.66 46.24
N ARG A 558 -29.33 -2.77 46.67
CA ARG A 558 -29.55 -1.86 47.81
C ARG A 558 -30.58 -0.77 47.55
N SER A 559 -30.75 -0.36 46.28
CA SER A 559 -31.48 0.88 45.96
C SER A 559 -32.73 0.67 45.12
N ALA A 560 -32.78 -0.36 44.26
CA ALA A 560 -33.92 -0.67 43.42
C ALA A 560 -34.90 -1.59 44.13
N TYR A 561 -36.18 -1.46 43.82
CA TYR A 561 -37.21 -2.34 44.37
C TYR A 561 -37.18 -3.72 43.69
N ARG A 562 -37.72 -4.76 44.35
CA ARG A 562 -37.64 -6.15 43.86
C ARG A 562 -38.12 -6.29 42.42
N ARG A 563 -39.28 -5.73 42.12
CA ARG A 563 -39.91 -5.79 40.79
C ARG A 563 -39.10 -5.04 39.71
N GLU A 564 -38.38 -3.99 40.10
CA GLU A 564 -37.46 -3.27 39.21
C GLU A 564 -36.22 -4.12 38.88
N VAL A 565 -35.64 -4.76 39.91
CA VAL A 565 -34.50 -5.69 39.75
C VAL A 565 -34.92 -6.86 38.85
N ASP A 566 -36.10 -7.42 39.08
CA ASP A 566 -36.64 -8.56 38.31
C ASP A 566 -36.85 -8.21 36.84
N GLY A 567 -37.38 -7.02 36.55
CA GLY A 567 -37.54 -6.52 35.19
C GLY A 567 -36.20 -6.36 34.46
N ILE A 568 -35.20 -5.75 35.10
CA ILE A 568 -33.87 -5.57 34.49
C ILE A 568 -33.17 -6.93 34.31
N VAL A 569 -33.22 -7.80 35.33
CA VAL A 569 -32.61 -9.14 35.29
C VAL A 569 -33.26 -10.00 34.22
N GLY A 570 -34.58 -10.02 34.15
CA GLY A 570 -35.31 -10.78 33.13
C GLY A 570 -34.92 -10.36 31.71
N TYR A 571 -34.69 -9.06 31.47
CA TYR A 571 -34.18 -8.59 30.18
C TYR A 571 -32.74 -9.08 29.91
N GLN A 572 -31.84 -9.04 30.92
CA GLN A 572 -30.48 -9.58 30.77
C GLN A 572 -30.47 -11.08 30.49
N LEU A 573 -31.38 -11.85 31.10
CA LEU A 573 -31.54 -13.28 30.83
C LEU A 573 -31.94 -13.54 29.37
N MET A 574 -32.73 -12.66 28.76
CA MET A 574 -33.05 -12.75 27.33
C MET A 574 -31.85 -12.46 26.44
N LEU A 575 -30.91 -11.60 26.85
CA LEU A 575 -29.65 -11.41 26.11
C LEU A 575 -28.78 -12.68 26.12
N ILE A 576 -28.81 -13.47 27.20
CA ILE A 576 -28.17 -14.80 27.27
C ILE A 576 -28.83 -15.76 26.27
N LYS A 577 -30.16 -15.88 26.32
CA LYS A 577 -30.93 -16.81 25.46
C LYS A 577 -30.79 -16.49 23.98
N THR A 578 -30.80 -15.21 23.61
CA THR A 578 -30.63 -14.74 22.23
C THR A 578 -29.18 -14.81 21.75
N LYS A 579 -28.25 -15.33 22.57
CA LYS A 579 -26.81 -15.40 22.30
C LYS A 579 -26.28 -14.05 21.81
N TYR A 580 -26.65 -12.96 22.48
CA TYR A 580 -26.32 -11.60 22.07
C TYR A 580 -24.81 -11.43 21.82
N VAL A 581 -23.97 -11.98 22.71
CA VAL A 581 -22.51 -11.91 22.60
C VAL A 581 -21.99 -12.65 21.35
N ASN A 582 -22.57 -13.80 20.98
CA ASN A 582 -22.17 -14.50 19.76
C ASN A 582 -22.72 -13.82 18.50
N SER A 583 -23.90 -13.20 18.58
CA SER A 583 -24.49 -12.42 17.50
C SER A 583 -23.73 -11.11 17.24
N PHE A 584 -23.13 -10.52 18.27
CA PHE A 584 -22.21 -9.39 18.15
C PHE A 584 -21.00 -9.77 17.28
N TRP A 585 -20.37 -10.91 17.56
CA TRP A 585 -19.25 -11.43 16.77
C TRP A 585 -19.66 -11.81 15.34
N ALA A 586 -20.83 -12.44 15.17
CA ALA A 586 -21.38 -12.75 13.85
C ALA A 586 -21.73 -11.51 13.02
N GLY A 587 -22.04 -10.38 13.66
CA GLY A 587 -22.29 -9.09 12.99
C GLY A 587 -21.01 -8.32 12.63
N LEU A 588 -19.90 -8.56 13.33
CA LEU A 588 -18.61 -7.91 13.07
C LEU A 588 -17.91 -8.49 11.83
N LEU A 589 -18.04 -9.80 11.60
CA LEU A 589 -17.38 -10.48 10.48
C LEU A 589 -17.83 -9.95 9.09
N PRO A 590 -19.13 -9.74 8.79
CA PRO A 590 -19.58 -9.11 7.55
C PRO A 590 -19.07 -7.69 7.37
N VAL A 591 -18.91 -6.92 8.44
CA VAL A 591 -18.38 -5.54 8.40
C VAL A 591 -16.93 -5.55 7.93
N VAL A 592 -16.13 -6.48 8.47
CA VAL A 592 -14.74 -6.70 8.04
C VAL A 592 -14.68 -7.16 6.58
N VAL A 593 -15.54 -8.10 6.18
CA VAL A 593 -15.60 -8.59 4.79
C VAL A 593 -16.01 -7.48 3.82
N ILE A 594 -17.00 -6.67 4.15
CA ILE A 594 -17.44 -5.52 3.34
C ILE A 594 -16.33 -4.46 3.24
N LEU A 595 -15.62 -4.17 4.34
CA LEU A 595 -14.47 -3.28 4.34
C LEU A 595 -13.38 -3.81 3.40
N VAL A 596 -12.98 -5.08 3.53
CA VAL A 596 -11.95 -5.71 2.69
C VAL A 596 -12.35 -5.72 1.21
N TRP A 597 -13.59 -6.12 0.89
CA TRP A 597 -14.09 -6.14 -0.49
C TRP A 597 -14.16 -4.75 -1.12
N ARG A 598 -14.54 -3.73 -0.35
CA ARG A 598 -14.60 -2.34 -0.84
C ARG A 598 -13.22 -1.70 -0.97
N ILE A 599 -12.26 -2.05 -0.11
CA ILE A 599 -10.85 -1.66 -0.24
C ILE A 599 -10.26 -2.24 -1.53
N TYR A 600 -10.52 -3.52 -1.81
CA TYR A 600 -10.12 -4.16 -3.07
C TYR A 600 -10.66 -3.41 -4.30
N ASN A 601 -11.94 -3.02 -4.27
CA ASN A 601 -12.54 -2.24 -5.36
C ASN A 601 -11.94 -0.83 -5.47
N ALA A 602 -11.63 -0.16 -4.36
CA ALA A 602 -11.01 1.16 -4.37
C ALA A 602 -9.57 1.14 -4.93
N GLN A 603 -8.82 0.07 -4.64
CA GLN A 603 -7.46 -0.12 -5.18
C GLN A 603 -7.45 -0.43 -6.68
N ASN A 604 -8.49 -1.10 -7.17
CA ASN A 604 -8.63 -1.47 -8.59
C ASN A 604 -9.40 -0.43 -9.43
N ALA A 605 -9.90 0.65 -8.82
CA ALA A 605 -10.54 1.74 -9.54
C ALA A 605 -9.47 2.62 -10.23
N SER A 606 -9.62 2.84 -11.53
CA SER A 606 -8.62 3.52 -12.37
C SER A 606 -8.50 5.04 -12.14
N SER A 607 -9.20 5.62 -11.16
CA SER A 607 -9.15 7.05 -10.85
C SER A 607 -8.53 7.28 -9.48
N ALA A 608 -7.47 8.10 -9.45
CA ALA A 608 -6.73 8.52 -8.25
C ALA A 608 -7.55 9.40 -7.27
N ASN A 609 -8.88 9.42 -7.38
CA ASN A 609 -9.78 10.34 -6.68
C ASN A 609 -10.90 9.61 -5.92
N VAL A 610 -10.59 8.54 -5.20
CA VAL A 610 -11.46 8.16 -4.08
C VAL A 610 -11.19 9.18 -2.97
N THR A 611 -11.99 10.25 -2.94
CA THR A 611 -11.82 11.33 -1.96
C THR A 611 -11.91 10.78 -0.53
N LEU A 612 -11.22 11.43 0.41
CA LEU A 612 -11.32 11.13 1.84
C LEU A 612 -12.78 11.06 2.33
N ALA A 613 -13.67 11.84 1.70
CA ALA A 613 -15.11 11.82 1.93
C ALA A 613 -15.78 10.50 1.50
N ALA A 614 -15.36 9.91 0.37
CA ALA A 614 -15.82 8.59 -0.05
C ALA A 614 -15.33 7.50 0.91
N GLN A 615 -14.07 7.57 1.36
CA GLN A 615 -13.52 6.64 2.36
C GLN A 615 -14.24 6.76 3.72
N ALA A 616 -14.47 7.99 4.19
CA ALA A 616 -15.25 8.25 5.41
C ALA A 616 -16.70 7.75 5.27
N GLY A 617 -17.36 8.01 4.14
CA GLY A 617 -18.70 7.51 3.85
C GLY A 617 -18.79 5.99 3.84
N MET A 618 -17.75 5.31 3.33
CA MET A 618 -17.66 3.83 3.36
C MET A 618 -17.56 3.30 4.78
N VAL A 619 -16.69 3.87 5.62
CA VAL A 619 -16.55 3.48 7.04
C VAL A 619 -17.86 3.72 7.79
N ILE A 620 -18.48 4.89 7.62
CA ILE A 620 -19.78 5.22 8.23
C ILE A 620 -20.85 4.21 7.83
N SER A 621 -20.91 3.79 6.55
CA SER A 621 -21.88 2.79 6.09
C SER A 621 -21.68 1.42 6.73
N ALA A 622 -20.43 0.98 6.89
CA ALA A 622 -20.10 -0.30 7.51
C ALA A 622 -20.48 -0.31 9.01
N PHE A 623 -20.21 0.79 9.73
CA PHE A 623 -20.66 0.97 11.11
C PHE A 623 -22.19 1.11 11.22
N ALA A 624 -22.86 1.73 10.24
CA ALA A 624 -24.31 1.79 10.19
C ALA A 624 -24.94 0.39 10.04
N THR A 625 -24.39 -0.47 9.18
CA THR A 625 -24.81 -1.88 9.03
C THR A 625 -24.57 -2.68 10.30
N PHE A 626 -23.43 -2.48 10.97
CA PHE A 626 -23.16 -3.09 12.29
C PHE A 626 -24.21 -2.66 13.32
N GLY A 627 -24.48 -1.35 13.42
CA GLY A 627 -25.49 -0.80 14.32
C GLY A 627 -26.90 -1.26 14.01
N GLN A 628 -27.25 -1.47 12.72
CA GLN A 628 -28.53 -2.08 12.33
C GLN A 628 -28.62 -3.54 12.79
N THR A 629 -27.54 -4.31 12.64
CA THR A 629 -27.47 -5.70 13.09
C THR A 629 -27.66 -5.80 14.60
N LEU A 630 -26.95 -4.97 15.39
CA LEU A 630 -27.08 -4.93 16.84
C LEU A 630 -28.48 -4.51 17.31
N ARG A 631 -29.09 -3.50 16.64
CA ARG A 631 -30.48 -3.11 16.88
C ARG A 631 -31.45 -4.26 16.60
N GLY A 632 -31.22 -5.04 15.54
CA GLY A 632 -31.99 -6.24 15.24
C GLY A 632 -31.89 -7.34 16.30
N VAL A 633 -30.73 -7.48 16.99
CA VAL A 633 -30.61 -8.40 18.13
C VAL A 633 -31.41 -7.90 19.33
N HIS A 634 -31.33 -6.60 19.66
CA HIS A 634 -32.09 -6.00 20.75
C HIS A 634 -33.60 -6.15 20.54
N LYS A 635 -34.10 -5.88 19.33
CA LYS A 635 -35.51 -6.10 18.99
C LYS A 635 -35.96 -7.55 19.19
N ARG A 636 -35.12 -8.53 18.83
CA ARG A 636 -35.39 -9.95 19.07
C ARG A 636 -35.38 -10.30 20.55
N ALA A 637 -34.46 -9.75 21.33
CA ALA A 637 -34.40 -9.94 22.78
C ALA A 637 -35.63 -9.34 23.48
N GLN A 638 -36.07 -8.14 23.07
CA GLN A 638 -37.28 -7.49 23.56
C GLN A 638 -38.55 -8.28 23.21
N ALA A 639 -38.67 -8.76 21.97
CA ALA A 639 -39.78 -9.61 21.56
C ALA A 639 -39.80 -10.93 22.36
N ALA A 640 -38.64 -11.55 22.56
CA ALA A 640 -38.51 -12.77 23.36
C ALA A 640 -38.82 -12.52 24.86
N PHE A 641 -38.44 -11.36 25.39
CA PHE A 641 -38.75 -10.92 26.75
C PHE A 641 -40.26 -10.84 26.97
N LYS A 642 -40.99 -10.20 26.04
CA LYS A 642 -42.45 -10.12 26.09
C LYS A 642 -43.11 -11.50 26.02
N VAL A 643 -42.72 -12.33 25.05
CA VAL A 643 -43.31 -13.68 24.86
C VAL A 643 -43.04 -14.60 26.04
N SER A 644 -41.94 -14.40 26.76
CA SER A 644 -41.56 -15.21 27.93
C SER A 644 -42.21 -14.72 29.24
N GLY A 645 -43.16 -13.77 29.17
CA GLY A 645 -43.83 -13.21 30.35
C GLY A 645 -42.91 -12.33 31.21
N GLY A 646 -41.97 -11.62 30.58
CA GLY A 646 -41.10 -10.66 31.27
C GLY A 646 -41.88 -9.45 31.79
N ASP A 647 -41.49 -8.96 32.97
CA ASP A 647 -42.12 -7.78 33.58
C ASP A 647 -41.63 -6.49 32.91
N ALA A 648 -42.42 -6.02 31.95
CA ALA A 648 -42.10 -4.83 31.16
C ALA A 648 -42.18 -3.52 31.97
N GLU A 649 -43.11 -3.43 32.91
CA GLU A 649 -43.26 -2.27 33.77
C GLU A 649 -42.08 -2.20 34.77
N GLY A 650 -41.75 -3.34 35.39
CA GLY A 650 -40.54 -3.51 36.20
C GLY A 650 -39.27 -3.15 35.43
N TRP A 651 -39.19 -3.52 34.15
CA TRP A 651 -38.03 -3.19 33.32
C TRP A 651 -37.91 -1.69 33.02
N ILE A 652 -39.02 -1.01 32.68
CA ILE A 652 -39.03 0.45 32.45
C ILE A 652 -38.66 1.20 33.73
N ALA A 653 -39.28 0.85 34.86
CA ALA A 653 -38.99 1.44 36.17
C ALA A 653 -37.54 1.19 36.59
N GLY A 654 -37.02 -0.02 36.37
CA GLY A 654 -35.63 -0.34 36.64
C GLY A 654 -34.63 0.41 35.75
N LEU A 655 -34.94 0.64 34.47
CA LEU A 655 -34.13 1.51 33.61
C LEU A 655 -34.15 2.97 34.09
N ALA A 656 -35.31 3.47 34.54
CA ALA A 656 -35.45 4.80 35.15
C ALA A 656 -34.59 4.92 36.40
N HIS A 657 -34.61 3.90 37.25
CA HIS A 657 -33.80 3.84 38.45
C HIS A 657 -32.29 3.80 38.14
N LEU A 658 -31.87 3.01 37.16
CA LEU A 658 -30.48 2.97 36.69
C LEU A 658 -30.02 4.33 36.16
N ALA A 659 -30.88 5.04 35.42
CA ALA A 659 -30.56 6.38 34.94
C ALA A 659 -30.38 7.37 36.10
N ARG A 660 -31.27 7.33 37.11
CA ARG A 660 -31.14 8.15 38.33
C ARG A 660 -29.83 7.85 39.06
N LEU A 661 -29.48 6.56 39.22
CA LEU A 661 -28.21 6.15 39.82
C LEU A 661 -26.99 6.67 39.06
N SER A 662 -27.10 6.86 37.73
CA SER A 662 -26.05 7.46 36.92
C SER A 662 -26.11 9.00 36.83
N GLY A 663 -27.02 9.65 37.57
CA GLY A 663 -27.20 11.11 37.57
C GLY A 663 -27.83 11.65 36.29
N THR A 664 -28.64 10.84 35.61
CA THR A 664 -29.29 11.14 34.32
C THR A 664 -30.76 10.76 34.34
N GLU A 665 -31.52 11.17 33.33
CA GLU A 665 -32.90 10.71 33.13
C GLU A 665 -32.98 9.74 31.95
N VAL A 666 -33.92 8.79 32.01
CA VAL A 666 -34.19 7.94 30.85
C VAL A 666 -34.77 8.80 29.73
N ALA A 667 -34.22 8.64 28.52
CA ALA A 667 -34.74 9.35 27.36
C ALA A 667 -36.20 8.95 27.12
N LYS A 668 -37.10 9.94 27.13
CA LYS A 668 -38.55 9.76 26.94
C LYS A 668 -38.89 8.91 25.71
N GLY A 669 -38.17 9.10 24.60
CA GLY A 669 -38.36 8.30 23.38
C GLY A 669 -38.04 6.81 23.55
N LEU A 670 -37.04 6.46 24.39
CA LEU A 670 -36.68 5.07 24.67
C LEU A 670 -37.74 4.38 25.54
N SER A 671 -38.23 5.05 26.57
CA SER A 671 -39.24 4.50 27.48
C SER A 671 -40.60 4.35 26.78
N GLU A 672 -40.98 5.29 25.91
CA GLU A 672 -42.16 5.17 25.03
C GLU A 672 -42.02 4.02 24.01
N GLU A 673 -40.84 3.84 23.41
CA GLU A 673 -40.60 2.75 22.45
C GLU A 673 -40.73 1.38 23.14
N ILE A 674 -40.13 1.23 24.33
CA ILE A 674 -40.23 0.00 25.13
C ILE A 674 -41.68 -0.27 25.53
N ALA A 675 -42.41 0.75 25.99
CA ALA A 675 -43.81 0.62 26.38
C ALA A 675 -44.69 0.15 25.22
N ARG A 676 -44.58 0.77 24.05
CA ARG A 676 -45.33 0.36 22.84
C ARG A 676 -45.00 -1.08 22.43
N GLN A 677 -43.73 -1.48 22.49
CA GLN A 677 -43.30 -2.82 22.09
C GLN A 677 -43.77 -3.89 23.09
N CYS A 678 -43.67 -3.59 24.39
CA CYS A 678 -44.02 -4.53 25.45
C CYS A 678 -45.52 -4.50 25.81
N GLY A 679 -46.29 -3.54 25.32
CA GLY A 679 -47.73 -3.43 25.55
C GLY A 679 -48.09 -2.75 26.88
N VAL A 680 -47.24 -1.84 27.37
CA VAL A 680 -47.50 -1.03 28.57
C VAL A 680 -48.24 0.24 28.15
N GLU A 681 -49.28 0.62 28.90
CA GLU A 681 -50.05 1.83 28.64
C GLU A 681 -49.19 3.09 28.81
N LEU A 682 -49.22 3.99 27.83
CA LEU A 682 -48.41 5.22 27.85
C LEU A 682 -48.80 6.18 29.00
N GLU A 683 -50.01 6.04 29.55
CA GLU A 683 -50.50 6.84 30.67
C GLU A 683 -49.84 6.46 32.00
N GLN A 684 -49.38 5.21 32.14
CA GLN A 684 -48.72 4.70 33.35
C GLN A 684 -47.22 5.01 33.39
N LEU A 685 -46.64 5.41 32.26
CA LEU A 685 -45.22 5.63 32.06
C LEU A 685 -44.60 6.69 33.00
N PRO A 686 -45.22 7.87 33.22
CA PRO A 686 -44.69 8.86 34.17
C PRO A 686 -44.60 8.31 35.60
N HIS A 687 -45.63 7.57 36.03
CA HIS A 687 -45.66 6.95 37.36
C HIS A 687 -44.57 5.88 37.50
N LEU A 688 -44.43 4.98 36.52
CA LEU A 688 -43.37 3.96 36.51
C LEU A 688 -41.96 4.58 36.52
N VAL A 689 -41.78 5.68 35.81
CA VAL A 689 -40.48 6.37 35.72
C VAL A 689 -40.19 7.14 37.00
N GLU A 690 -41.16 7.75 37.67
CA GLU A 690 -40.91 8.60 38.85
C GLU A 690 -40.90 7.83 40.17
N THR A 691 -41.89 6.97 40.42
CA THR A 691 -42.11 6.34 41.74
C THR A 691 -41.67 4.89 41.83
N GLY A 692 -41.68 4.14 40.74
CA GLY A 692 -41.31 2.71 40.75
C GLY A 692 -42.31 1.85 41.53
N PHE A 693 -41.82 0.83 42.25
CA PHE A 693 -42.62 -0.20 42.95
C PHE A 693 -42.28 -0.35 44.44
N PRO A 694 -42.50 0.69 45.27
CA PRO A 694 -42.10 0.69 46.68
C PRO A 694 -42.73 -0.42 47.53
N GLU A 695 -43.94 -0.85 47.19
CA GLU A 695 -44.67 -1.92 47.86
C GLU A 695 -43.98 -3.28 47.79
N THR A 696 -43.05 -3.46 46.85
CA THR A 696 -42.31 -4.72 46.65
C THR A 696 -41.06 -4.83 47.53
N GLY A 697 -40.69 -3.75 48.24
CA GLY A 697 -39.49 -3.73 49.09
C GLY A 697 -38.20 -3.96 48.32
N HIS A 698 -37.12 -4.31 49.02
CA HIS A 698 -35.80 -4.56 48.44
C HIS A 698 -35.37 -6.02 48.61
N TYR A 699 -34.44 -6.48 47.77
CA TYR A 699 -33.77 -7.76 48.00
C TYR A 699 -32.77 -7.64 49.15
N ALA A 700 -32.68 -8.68 49.97
CA ALA A 700 -31.61 -8.76 50.97
C ALA A 700 -30.26 -8.87 50.26
N VAL A 701 -29.32 -7.99 50.61
CA VAL A 701 -27.97 -8.01 50.06
C VAL A 701 -27.14 -9.03 50.84
N PRO A 702 -26.63 -10.09 50.20
CA PRO A 702 -25.78 -11.06 50.89
C PRO A 702 -24.46 -10.41 51.32
N ILE A 703 -24.04 -10.65 52.56
CA ILE A 703 -22.74 -10.19 53.07
C ILE A 703 -21.67 -11.15 52.54
N TYR A 704 -20.76 -10.65 51.72
CA TYR A 704 -19.67 -11.44 51.16
C TYR A 704 -18.37 -11.19 51.91
N ASP A 705 -17.64 -12.27 52.18
CA ASP A 705 -16.25 -12.21 52.62
C ASP A 705 -15.38 -11.78 51.43
N HIS A 706 -14.76 -10.60 51.54
CA HIS A 706 -13.99 -9.99 50.44
C HIS A 706 -12.80 -10.87 49.99
N ASP A 707 -12.32 -11.77 50.85
CA ASP A 707 -11.25 -12.72 50.55
C ASP A 707 -11.71 -13.91 49.70
N LYS A 708 -13.03 -14.11 49.54
CA LYS A 708 -13.64 -15.23 48.80
C LYS A 708 -14.26 -14.83 47.46
N LEU A 709 -14.06 -13.59 47.01
CA LEU A 709 -14.58 -13.12 45.73
C LEU A 709 -13.89 -13.85 44.56
N VAL A 710 -14.69 -14.48 43.71
CA VAL A 710 -14.19 -15.31 42.59
C VAL A 710 -14.13 -14.47 41.31
N PRO A 711 -13.08 -14.61 40.48
CA PRO A 711 -13.05 -13.97 39.16
C PRO A 711 -14.28 -14.36 38.33
N VAL A 712 -14.99 -13.36 37.82
CA VAL A 712 -16.10 -13.56 36.88
C VAL A 712 -15.52 -13.94 35.52
N SER A 713 -16.03 -15.03 34.94
CA SER A 713 -15.55 -15.65 33.68
C SER A 713 -15.89 -14.89 32.42
#